data_AF-A0A9P7P8D8-F1
#
_entry.id   AF-A0A9P7P8D8-F1
#
_cell.length_a   1.000
_cell.length_b   1.000
_cell.length_c   1.000
_cell.angle_alpha   90.00
_cell.angle_beta   90.00
_cell.angle_gamma   90.00
#
_symmetry.space_group_name_H-M   'P 1'
#
loop_
_entity.id
_entity.type
_entity.pdbx_description
1 polymer ?
#
loop_
_entity_poly.entity_id
_entity_poly.type
_entity_poly.pdbx_seq_one_letter_code
_entity_poly.pdbx_strand_id
1 'polypeptide(L)'
;MRSISSIRATRRPSRPLPRYLSTSSLSTTKTNALKSVLIANRGEIAIRINRTAERMGIRATTVYTDIDAGSWHASTGFRALGLGPANGYLDGDKMIALAKKHGIEALHPGYGFLSENSQFAAKCEKEGIIFVGPPASAMADMGNKARSKEIMTAANVPCVPGYHGAEQGEQELLQHAKDITFPVLLKSVRGGGGKGMRIVMAEGEFTTQLKSARAEARASFGEGGEVMLVEKYIVRPRHVEVQVFADKHGNTVALGERDCSVQRRHQKVLEESPAPDLDDATRRDLWNKAREAASAVGYVGAGTVEFILDKDSGKFYFMEMNTRLQVEHPVTEMVTGLDLVEWQFRIAAGEELPLSQLQVEEQMQKLGAAIEARVYAENPEKGFMPDSGKLVHAVLPDSVLADPDVRLDWGFGSGSTVSEAYDGMIAKLIVRGEDREQAISKLAASLRAFEIVGVSTNIEFLKRLCDSPAFIQGDVETGFIEKWRDELFRPRHINDEVFAQAALAVFTTQIKHSQPHGLTLGFGDASSSAERKLTLKVLDGYSDKEGEIVDVAITQTGHNLYNVSITRNKGRGADITADVVFENVATEPQTQGAVVKLQTYFPSERILSSVVPQTHENETNITVFQHGVKTDLALLPPTWYEKALGLKEITASVVAPMPCKVLRNEVVEGQEVKKGAPLVVIESMKMETVIRSPQDGVVKKLAHQEGDICKAGTILVLFEEDPVKDDA
;
A
#
# COMPACT_ATOMS: atom_id res chain seq x y z
N MET A 1 30.62 69.42 26.06
CA MET A 1 29.96 68.10 25.92
C MET A 1 31.02 67.07 25.59
N ARG A 2 31.12 66.02 26.40
CA ARG A 2 32.24 65.06 26.45
C ARG A 2 32.22 64.09 25.26
N SER A 3 33.36 63.93 24.60
CA SER A 3 33.85 62.62 24.15
C SER A 3 35.37 62.65 24.13
N ILE A 4 35.95 61.77 24.95
CA ILE A 4 37.36 61.63 25.31
C ILE A 4 37.82 60.25 24.82
N SER A 5 39.09 60.22 24.43
CA SER A 5 40.00 59.11 24.09
C SER A 5 39.77 57.70 24.67
N SER A 6 40.20 56.67 23.91
CA SER A 6 40.77 55.40 24.43
C SER A 6 41.73 54.82 23.37
N ILE A 7 43.06 54.76 23.59
CA ILE A 7 43.91 53.88 24.40
C ILE A 7 44.11 52.46 23.80
N ARG A 8 45.37 52.21 23.41
CA ARG A 8 46.00 50.91 23.08
C ARG A 8 46.12 50.00 24.31
N ALA A 9 46.00 48.69 24.11
CA ALA A 9 46.50 47.64 25.01
C ALA A 9 47.04 46.45 24.19
N THR A 10 48.36 46.34 24.01
CA THR A 10 49.31 45.44 24.71
C THR A 10 49.17 43.94 24.41
N ARG A 11 50.09 43.43 23.58
CA ARG A 11 50.48 42.01 23.51
C ARG A 11 51.13 41.58 24.84
N ARG A 12 50.71 40.43 25.38
CA ARG A 12 51.50 39.66 26.37
C ARG A 12 51.85 38.28 25.77
N PRO A 13 53.07 37.77 25.99
CA PRO A 13 53.47 36.43 25.60
C PRO A 13 53.16 35.42 26.70
N SER A 14 52.62 34.25 26.37
CA SER A 14 52.59 33.08 27.26
C SER A 14 53.55 32.02 26.74
N ARG A 15 54.43 31.57 27.65
CA ARG A 15 55.49 30.56 27.47
C ARG A 15 54.92 29.15 27.18
N PRO A 16 55.72 28.25 26.57
CA PRO A 16 55.33 26.88 26.26
C PRO A 16 55.62 25.91 27.41
N LEU A 17 54.72 24.95 27.66
CA LEU A 17 54.92 23.73 28.47
C LEU A 17 53.99 22.62 27.94
N PRO A 18 54.29 21.32 28.15
CA PRO A 18 55.22 20.50 27.38
C PRO A 18 54.50 19.46 26.50
N ARG A 19 55.17 19.00 25.44
CA ARG A 19 54.77 17.82 24.66
C ARG A 19 54.77 16.58 25.55
N TYR A 20 53.58 16.10 25.92
CA TYR A 20 53.40 14.68 26.25
C TYR A 20 53.16 13.94 24.94
N LEU A 21 54.20 13.25 24.46
CA LEU A 21 54.09 12.22 23.44
C LEU A 21 53.41 11.00 24.11
N SER A 22 52.09 10.90 24.00
CA SER A 22 51.42 9.61 24.15
C SER A 22 51.41 8.94 22.77
N THR A 23 52.35 8.01 22.56
CA THR A 23 52.25 7.03 21.48
C THR A 23 51.21 5.99 21.89
N SER A 24 49.92 6.33 21.75
CA SER A 24 48.93 5.30 21.47
C SER A 24 48.88 5.17 19.96
N SER A 25 49.35 4.03 19.45
CA SER A 25 49.07 3.62 18.08
C SER A 25 47.57 3.37 17.98
N LEU A 26 46.82 4.45 17.71
CA LEU A 26 45.48 4.33 17.15
C LEU A 26 45.64 3.58 15.85
N SER A 27 45.32 2.29 15.88
CA SER A 27 44.96 1.51 14.70
C SER A 27 43.83 2.26 14.02
N THR A 28 44.19 3.15 13.10
CA THR A 28 43.26 3.78 12.17
C THR A 28 42.86 2.69 11.19
N THR A 29 41.87 1.89 11.58
CA THR A 29 41.03 1.19 10.62
C THR A 29 40.55 2.26 9.65
N LYS A 30 41.09 2.25 8.42
CA LYS A 30 40.64 3.14 7.36
C LYS A 30 39.16 2.83 7.12
N THR A 31 38.28 3.66 7.67
CA THR A 31 36.87 3.70 7.29
C THR A 31 36.82 4.18 5.85
N ASN A 32 36.75 3.23 4.91
CA ASN A 32 36.57 3.56 3.50
C ASN A 32 35.09 3.89 3.31
N ALA A 33 34.77 5.19 3.35
CA ALA A 33 33.45 5.67 2.97
C ALA A 33 33.06 5.08 1.60
N LEU A 34 31.86 4.50 1.52
CA LEU A 34 31.31 3.91 0.30
C LEU A 34 31.24 4.98 -0.80
N LYS A 35 31.73 4.68 -1.99
CA LYS A 35 31.71 5.60 -3.14
C LYS A 35 30.66 5.25 -4.18
N SER A 36 30.16 4.02 -4.15
CA SER A 36 29.16 3.54 -5.10
C SER A 36 28.33 2.40 -4.53
N VAL A 37 27.06 2.38 -4.92
CA VAL A 37 26.12 1.32 -4.53
C VAL A 37 25.23 0.95 -5.71
N LEU A 38 24.94 -0.34 -5.89
CA LEU A 38 23.87 -0.81 -6.75
C LEU A 38 22.64 -1.06 -5.87
N ILE A 39 21.53 -0.45 -6.25
CA ILE A 39 20.26 -0.62 -5.54
C ILE A 39 19.52 -1.77 -6.23
N ALA A 40 19.51 -2.94 -5.61
CA ALA A 40 18.95 -4.17 -6.17
C ALA A 40 17.43 -4.27 -5.93
N ASN A 41 16.70 -3.20 -6.26
CA ASN A 41 15.26 -3.08 -6.02
C ASN A 41 14.61 -2.09 -7.00
N ARG A 42 13.30 -1.86 -6.86
CA ARG A 42 12.47 -1.02 -7.73
C ARG A 42 11.55 -0.09 -6.94
N GLY A 43 10.78 0.73 -7.65
CA GLY A 43 9.68 1.51 -7.08
C GLY A 43 10.15 2.53 -6.04
N GLU A 44 9.29 2.81 -5.06
CA GLU A 44 9.56 3.84 -4.06
C GLU A 44 10.84 3.58 -3.26
N ILE A 45 11.11 2.33 -2.86
CA ILE A 45 12.28 2.01 -2.03
C ILE A 45 13.60 2.26 -2.77
N ALA A 46 13.63 2.03 -4.08
CA ALA A 46 14.82 2.34 -4.86
C ALA A 46 15.09 3.86 -4.88
N ILE A 47 14.03 4.67 -4.97
CA ILE A 47 14.11 6.13 -4.89
C ILE A 47 14.52 6.57 -3.47
N ARG A 48 13.92 5.98 -2.43
CA ARG A 48 14.22 6.23 -1.02
C ARG A 48 15.69 5.99 -0.70
N ILE A 49 16.26 4.87 -1.17
CA ILE A 49 17.69 4.56 -0.98
C ILE A 49 18.56 5.53 -1.77
N ASN A 50 18.19 5.81 -3.03
CA ASN A 50 18.94 6.73 -3.88
C ASN A 50 19.03 8.14 -3.27
N ARG A 51 17.93 8.68 -2.73
CA ARG A 51 17.90 10.00 -2.08
C ARG A 51 18.95 10.11 -0.96
N THR A 52 19.05 9.09 -0.10
CA THR A 52 20.06 9.07 0.96
C THR A 52 21.47 8.90 0.40
N ALA A 53 21.67 8.01 -0.58
CA ALA A 53 22.96 7.83 -1.23
C ALA A 53 23.47 9.14 -1.86
N GLU A 54 22.62 9.87 -2.59
CA GLU A 54 22.94 11.17 -3.18
C GLU A 54 23.28 12.23 -2.13
N ARG A 55 22.49 12.33 -1.06
CA ARG A 55 22.77 13.24 0.07
C ARG A 55 24.15 12.97 0.70
N MET A 56 24.54 11.70 0.76
CA MET A 56 25.84 11.27 1.28
C MET A 56 26.98 11.33 0.25
N GLY A 57 26.71 11.68 -1.01
CA GLY A 57 27.70 11.72 -2.09
C GLY A 57 28.10 10.34 -2.64
N ILE A 58 27.31 9.30 -2.38
CA ILE A 58 27.52 7.93 -2.88
C ILE A 58 26.90 7.82 -4.28
N ARG A 59 27.67 7.33 -5.27
CA ARG A 59 27.15 7.11 -6.63
C ARG A 59 26.21 5.91 -6.67
N ALA A 60 24.92 6.16 -6.59
CA ALA A 60 23.88 5.14 -6.66
C ALA A 60 23.57 4.73 -8.11
N THR A 61 23.57 3.42 -8.37
CA THR A 61 23.16 2.79 -9.62
C THR A 61 21.86 2.04 -9.41
N THR A 62 20.80 2.42 -10.11
CA THR A 62 19.51 1.72 -10.07
C THR A 62 19.46 0.61 -11.12
N VAL A 63 18.50 -0.30 -10.99
CA VAL A 63 18.27 -1.38 -11.94
C VAL A 63 16.80 -1.48 -12.33
N TYR A 64 16.52 -1.86 -13.58
CA TYR A 64 15.16 -1.94 -14.11
C TYR A 64 14.96 -3.14 -15.03
N THR A 65 13.75 -3.68 -15.04
CA THR A 65 13.30 -4.65 -16.06
C THR A 65 12.67 -3.92 -17.24
N ASP A 66 12.42 -4.61 -18.36
CA ASP A 66 11.85 -4.00 -19.56
C ASP A 66 10.49 -3.33 -19.29
N ILE A 67 9.71 -3.87 -18.34
CA ILE A 67 8.43 -3.29 -17.88
C ILE A 67 8.66 -1.97 -17.12
N ASP A 68 9.74 -1.90 -16.34
CA ASP A 68 10.09 -0.74 -15.52
C ASP A 68 10.96 0.29 -16.25
N ALA A 69 11.21 0.13 -17.56
CA ALA A 69 12.09 1.03 -18.32
C ALA A 69 11.64 2.50 -18.28
N GLY A 70 10.32 2.75 -18.15
CA GLY A 70 9.74 4.08 -17.97
C GLY A 70 9.44 4.47 -16.52
N SER A 71 9.74 3.60 -15.55
CA SER A 71 9.47 3.84 -14.13
C SER A 71 10.44 4.89 -13.56
N TRP A 72 10.01 5.63 -12.54
CA TRP A 72 10.76 6.77 -12.03
C TRP A 72 12.11 6.39 -11.41
N HIS A 73 12.19 5.24 -10.73
CA HIS A 73 13.46 4.76 -10.17
C HIS A 73 14.49 4.45 -11.27
N ALA A 74 14.04 4.05 -12.47
CA ALA A 74 14.91 3.82 -13.62
C ALA A 74 15.50 5.11 -14.21
N SER A 75 14.88 6.26 -13.90
CA SER A 75 15.36 7.60 -14.28
C SER A 75 16.07 8.34 -13.14
N THR A 76 16.30 7.67 -12.02
CA THR A 76 16.87 8.24 -10.80
C THR A 76 18.29 7.70 -10.57
N GLY A 77 19.14 8.51 -9.91
CA GLY A 77 20.50 8.13 -9.53
C GLY A 77 21.56 8.46 -10.58
N PHE A 78 22.80 8.03 -10.30
CA PHE A 78 23.95 8.29 -11.17
C PHE A 78 23.82 7.58 -12.53
N ARG A 79 23.23 6.37 -12.54
CA ARG A 79 22.93 5.60 -13.75
C ARG A 79 21.91 4.50 -13.46
N ALA A 80 21.29 3.97 -14.52
CA ALA A 80 20.39 2.82 -14.44
C ALA A 80 20.86 1.67 -15.36
N LEU A 81 20.67 0.42 -14.92
CA LEU A 81 21.08 -0.79 -15.66
C LEU A 81 19.89 -1.73 -15.92
N GLY A 82 19.80 -2.24 -17.16
CA GLY A 82 18.73 -3.14 -17.57
C GLY A 82 18.93 -4.60 -17.12
N LEU A 83 17.86 -5.20 -16.62
CA LEU A 83 17.76 -6.59 -16.17
C LEU A 83 17.02 -7.49 -17.16
N GLY A 84 16.39 -6.93 -18.19
CA GLY A 84 15.58 -7.69 -19.15
C GLY A 84 14.20 -8.06 -18.57
N PRO A 85 13.80 -9.34 -18.57
CA PRO A 85 12.42 -9.74 -18.24
C PRO A 85 12.00 -9.39 -16.81
N ALA A 86 10.69 -9.46 -16.54
CA ALA A 86 10.08 -9.03 -15.28
C ALA A 86 10.66 -9.67 -14.01
N ASN A 87 11.14 -10.92 -14.11
CA ASN A 87 11.76 -11.66 -13.01
C ASN A 87 13.23 -11.29 -12.75
N GLY A 88 13.82 -10.36 -13.52
CA GLY A 88 15.23 -10.00 -13.43
C GLY A 88 15.66 -9.48 -12.05
N TYR A 89 14.75 -8.95 -11.24
CA TYR A 89 15.03 -8.55 -9.85
C TYR A 89 15.40 -9.71 -8.93
N LEU A 90 15.09 -10.95 -9.31
CA LEU A 90 15.45 -12.17 -8.58
C LEU A 90 16.77 -12.80 -9.07
N ASP A 91 17.39 -12.25 -10.11
CA ASP A 91 18.63 -12.77 -10.69
C ASP A 91 19.87 -12.18 -9.99
N GLY A 92 20.22 -12.76 -8.83
CA GLY A 92 21.37 -12.32 -8.04
C GLY A 92 22.70 -12.42 -8.79
N ASP A 93 22.84 -13.40 -9.69
CA ASP A 93 24.07 -13.60 -10.47
C ASP A 93 24.29 -12.48 -11.45
N LYS A 94 23.22 -12.05 -12.12
CA LYS A 94 23.25 -10.89 -13.00
C LYS A 94 23.53 -9.60 -12.23
N MET A 95 22.94 -9.40 -11.04
CA MET A 95 23.22 -8.22 -10.20
C MET A 95 24.71 -8.12 -9.84
N ILE A 96 25.30 -9.23 -9.41
CA ILE A 96 26.73 -9.32 -9.06
C ILE A 96 27.59 -9.08 -10.30
N ALA A 97 27.26 -9.69 -11.45
CA ALA A 97 27.99 -9.50 -12.69
C ALA A 97 27.97 -8.04 -13.16
N LEU A 98 26.82 -7.36 -13.05
CA LEU A 98 26.67 -5.94 -13.36
C LEU A 98 27.48 -5.06 -12.40
N ALA A 99 27.40 -5.33 -11.10
CA ALA A 99 28.18 -4.62 -10.09
C ALA A 99 29.69 -4.70 -10.38
N LYS A 100 30.21 -5.91 -10.64
CA LYS A 100 31.63 -6.12 -11.01
C LYS A 100 32.01 -5.41 -12.29
N LYS A 101 31.20 -5.54 -13.35
CA LYS A 101 31.45 -4.91 -14.65
C LYS A 101 31.57 -3.39 -14.53
N HIS A 102 30.82 -2.79 -13.62
CA HIS A 102 30.78 -1.34 -13.42
C HIS A 102 31.61 -0.84 -12.24
N GLY A 103 32.37 -1.72 -11.56
CA GLY A 103 33.22 -1.38 -10.43
C GLY A 103 32.44 -0.82 -9.24
N ILE A 104 31.25 -1.37 -8.97
CA ILE A 104 30.39 -0.94 -7.87
C ILE A 104 30.80 -1.67 -6.59
N GLU A 105 30.97 -0.91 -5.51
CA GLU A 105 31.53 -1.39 -4.23
C GLU A 105 30.51 -2.12 -3.34
N ALA A 106 29.24 -1.71 -3.39
CA ALA A 106 28.20 -2.23 -2.50
C ALA A 106 26.87 -2.54 -3.22
N LEU A 107 26.07 -3.41 -2.62
CA LEU A 107 24.72 -3.78 -3.04
C LEU A 107 23.74 -3.51 -1.90
N HIS A 108 22.76 -2.64 -2.14
CA HIS A 108 21.66 -2.41 -1.20
C HIS A 108 20.40 -3.11 -1.71
N PRO A 109 19.90 -4.14 -1.02
CA PRO A 109 18.77 -4.91 -1.50
C PRO A 109 17.41 -4.24 -1.23
N GLY A 110 17.34 -3.29 -0.30
CA GLY A 110 16.06 -2.73 0.14
C GLY A 110 15.28 -3.79 0.91
N TYR A 111 14.03 -4.05 0.49
CA TYR A 111 13.18 -5.10 1.04
C TYR A 111 12.52 -5.94 -0.06
N GLY A 112 12.12 -7.16 0.26
CA GLY A 112 11.65 -8.12 -0.73
C GLY A 112 12.76 -8.52 -1.73
N PHE A 113 12.38 -9.23 -2.80
CA PHE A 113 13.32 -9.77 -3.79
C PHE A 113 14.48 -10.56 -3.16
N LEU A 114 15.70 -10.03 -3.23
CA LEU A 114 16.92 -10.68 -2.76
C LEU A 114 17.33 -10.26 -1.34
N SER A 115 16.56 -9.41 -0.66
CA SER A 115 16.94 -8.84 0.65
C SER A 115 17.09 -9.86 1.75
N GLU A 116 16.37 -10.98 1.68
CA GLU A 116 16.39 -12.06 2.69
C GLU A 116 17.00 -13.35 2.13
N ASN A 117 17.71 -13.26 1.00
CA ASN A 117 18.40 -14.39 0.39
C ASN A 117 19.83 -14.52 0.93
N SER A 118 20.03 -15.43 1.90
CA SER A 118 21.33 -15.68 2.51
C SER A 118 22.41 -16.12 1.53
N GLN A 119 22.05 -16.89 0.49
CA GLN A 119 23.00 -17.33 -0.54
C GLN A 119 23.48 -16.16 -1.40
N PHE A 120 22.59 -15.23 -1.71
CA PHE A 120 22.94 -14.01 -2.44
C PHE A 120 23.89 -13.12 -1.63
N ALA A 121 23.60 -12.90 -0.33
CA ALA A 121 24.48 -12.16 0.56
C ALA A 121 25.88 -12.80 0.64
N ALA A 122 25.96 -14.12 0.85
CA ALA A 122 27.23 -14.85 0.86
C ALA A 122 28.00 -14.74 -0.46
N LYS A 123 27.28 -14.74 -1.59
CA LYS A 123 27.90 -14.58 -2.92
C LYS A 123 28.44 -13.17 -3.14
N CYS A 124 27.74 -12.13 -2.67
CA CYS A 124 28.24 -10.76 -2.70
C CYS A 124 29.59 -10.66 -1.95
N GLU A 125 29.66 -11.17 -0.72
CA GLU A 125 30.88 -11.17 0.09
C GLU A 125 32.03 -11.91 -0.59
N LYS A 126 31.76 -13.11 -1.13
CA LYS A 126 32.76 -13.92 -1.87
C LYS A 126 33.34 -13.18 -3.07
N GLU A 127 32.52 -12.35 -3.72
CA GLU A 127 32.90 -11.58 -4.91
C GLU A 127 33.47 -10.19 -4.57
N GLY A 128 33.65 -9.90 -3.27
CA GLY A 128 34.22 -8.63 -2.78
C GLY A 128 33.26 -7.44 -2.88
N ILE A 129 31.96 -7.69 -2.98
CA ILE A 129 30.92 -6.65 -2.98
C ILE A 129 30.30 -6.59 -1.59
N ILE A 130 30.24 -5.39 -1.01
CA ILE A 130 29.64 -5.19 0.31
C ILE A 130 28.13 -5.35 0.20
N PHE A 131 27.56 -6.37 0.85
CA PHE A 131 26.13 -6.48 1.05
C PHE A 131 25.69 -5.51 2.15
N VAL A 132 24.84 -4.55 1.83
CA VAL A 132 24.30 -3.57 2.80
C VAL A 132 23.11 -4.21 3.52
N GLY A 133 23.41 -5.01 4.54
CA GLY A 133 22.44 -5.78 5.30
C GLY A 133 23.12 -6.71 6.31
N PRO A 134 22.35 -7.61 6.95
CA PRO A 134 22.91 -8.58 7.88
C PRO A 134 23.79 -9.62 7.19
N PRO A 135 24.67 -10.31 7.95
CA PRO A 135 25.50 -11.37 7.42
C PRO A 135 24.63 -12.57 7.00
N ALA A 136 25.11 -13.32 5.99
CA ALA A 136 24.40 -14.48 5.45
C ALA A 136 24.04 -15.54 6.51
N SER A 137 24.86 -15.69 7.54
CA SER A 137 24.60 -16.59 8.67
C SER A 137 23.37 -16.17 9.47
N ALA A 138 23.25 -14.89 9.84
CA ALA A 138 22.09 -14.38 10.59
C ALA A 138 20.80 -14.53 9.78
N MET A 139 20.86 -14.26 8.46
CA MET A 139 19.74 -14.46 7.54
C MET A 139 19.31 -15.93 7.47
N ALA A 140 20.26 -16.86 7.36
CA ALA A 140 19.98 -18.29 7.33
C ALA A 140 19.37 -18.80 8.65
N ASP A 141 19.88 -18.29 9.77
CA ASP A 141 19.44 -18.68 11.11
C ASP A 141 18.00 -18.24 11.38
N MET A 142 17.63 -17.03 10.96
CA MET A 142 16.29 -16.47 11.12
C MET A 142 15.30 -16.93 10.05
N GLY A 143 15.77 -17.33 8.87
CA GLY A 143 14.92 -17.86 7.79
C GLY A 143 14.32 -19.25 8.07
N ASN A 144 14.79 -19.96 9.11
CA ASN A 144 14.27 -21.26 9.52
C ASN A 144 13.54 -21.13 10.88
N LYS A 145 12.21 -21.38 10.90
CA LYS A 145 11.36 -21.20 12.09
C LYS A 145 11.75 -22.04 13.30
N ALA A 146 12.23 -23.27 13.09
CA ALA A 146 12.64 -24.13 14.20
C ALA A 146 13.95 -23.63 14.80
N ARG A 147 14.95 -23.39 13.92
CA ARG A 147 16.25 -22.86 14.33
C ARG A 147 16.14 -21.48 14.99
N SER A 148 15.30 -20.59 14.46
CA SER A 148 15.10 -19.27 15.03
C SER A 148 14.54 -19.35 16.45
N LYS A 149 13.54 -20.21 16.69
CA LYS A 149 13.00 -20.45 18.03
C LYS A 149 14.00 -21.04 19.01
N GLU A 150 14.83 -21.99 18.58
CA GLU A 150 15.89 -22.56 19.41
C GLU A 150 16.86 -21.47 19.87
N ILE A 151 17.31 -20.61 18.95
CA ILE A 151 18.21 -19.49 19.25
C ILE A 151 17.52 -18.48 20.18
N MET A 152 16.27 -18.10 19.90
CA MET A 152 15.53 -17.14 20.73
C MET A 152 15.28 -17.66 22.13
N THR A 153 14.93 -18.94 22.27
CA THR A 153 14.74 -19.58 23.58
C THR A 153 16.06 -19.61 24.36
N ALA A 154 17.17 -19.97 23.71
CA ALA A 154 18.50 -19.93 24.33
C ALA A 154 18.94 -18.51 24.73
N ALA A 155 18.47 -17.49 24.00
CA ALA A 155 18.69 -16.08 24.30
C ALA A 155 17.73 -15.50 25.36
N ASN A 156 16.85 -16.33 25.97
CA ASN A 156 15.81 -15.88 26.90
C ASN A 156 14.83 -14.86 26.30
N VAL A 157 14.58 -14.94 24.99
CA VAL A 157 13.54 -14.17 24.31
C VAL A 157 12.25 -15.00 24.37
N PRO A 158 11.15 -14.45 24.93
CA PRO A 158 9.89 -15.20 25.08
C PRO A 158 9.38 -15.66 23.72
N CYS A 159 9.20 -16.96 23.52
CA CYS A 159 8.58 -17.52 22.30
C CYS A 159 7.16 -17.98 22.60
N VAL A 160 6.29 -18.02 21.58
CA VAL A 160 4.92 -18.54 21.76
C VAL A 160 5.01 -19.99 22.27
N PRO A 161 4.36 -20.33 23.40
CA PRO A 161 4.34 -21.69 23.90
C PRO A 161 3.87 -22.66 22.82
N GLY A 162 4.63 -23.73 22.60
CA GLY A 162 4.32 -24.63 21.51
C GLY A 162 5.23 -25.84 21.44
N TYR A 163 4.84 -26.79 20.57
CA TYR A 163 5.59 -27.97 20.21
C TYR A 163 6.16 -27.84 18.80
N HIS A 164 7.44 -28.20 18.65
CA HIS A 164 8.20 -28.15 17.40
C HIS A 164 9.21 -29.30 17.28
N GLY A 165 8.96 -30.41 17.96
CA GLY A 165 9.84 -31.57 17.96
C GLY A 165 9.66 -32.48 16.74
N ALA A 166 10.46 -33.55 16.71
CA ALA A 166 10.51 -34.50 15.60
C ALA A 166 9.30 -35.46 15.54
N GLU A 167 8.55 -35.62 16.63
CA GLU A 167 7.38 -36.50 16.68
C GLU A 167 6.20 -35.83 15.96
N GLN A 168 5.80 -36.42 14.84
CA GLN A 168 4.80 -35.83 13.94
C GLN A 168 3.54 -36.71 13.79
N GLY A 169 3.38 -37.74 14.62
CA GLY A 169 2.17 -38.53 14.64
C GLY A 169 0.95 -37.71 15.10
N GLU A 170 -0.23 -38.05 14.57
CA GLU A 170 -1.46 -37.28 14.83
C GLU A 170 -1.84 -37.29 16.31
N GLN A 171 -1.63 -38.41 17.01
CA GLN A 171 -1.95 -38.57 18.43
C GLN A 171 -0.99 -37.76 19.31
N GLU A 172 0.29 -37.74 18.96
CA GLU A 172 1.34 -37.00 19.65
C GLU A 172 1.11 -35.49 19.53
N LEU A 173 0.84 -35.01 18.30
CA LEU A 173 0.52 -33.59 18.08
C LEU A 173 -0.78 -33.18 18.80
N LEU A 174 -1.78 -34.07 18.85
CA LEU A 174 -3.00 -33.84 19.62
C LEU A 174 -2.72 -33.76 21.12
N GLN A 175 -1.87 -34.63 21.65
CA GLN A 175 -1.49 -34.59 23.07
C GLN A 175 -0.79 -33.27 23.41
N HIS A 176 0.14 -32.81 22.58
CA HIS A 176 0.76 -31.51 22.77
C HIS A 176 -0.24 -30.35 22.68
N ALA A 177 -1.23 -30.42 21.79
CA ALA A 177 -2.31 -29.44 21.73
C ALA A 177 -3.12 -29.37 23.03
N LYS A 178 -3.38 -30.52 23.67
CA LYS A 178 -4.03 -30.59 24.98
C LYS A 178 -3.17 -29.96 26.07
N ASP A 179 -1.87 -30.26 26.09
CA ASP A 179 -0.93 -29.72 27.08
C ASP A 179 -0.82 -28.19 26.97
N ILE A 180 -0.83 -27.65 25.74
CA ILE A 180 -0.84 -26.19 25.47
C ILE A 180 -2.19 -25.55 25.81
N THR A 181 -3.26 -26.35 25.85
CA THR A 181 -4.66 -25.95 26.01
C THR A 181 -5.21 -25.16 24.81
N PHE A 182 -6.36 -25.60 24.28
CA PHE A 182 -7.07 -24.93 23.20
C PHE A 182 -7.51 -23.49 23.57
N PRO A 183 -7.64 -22.57 22.59
CA PRO A 183 -7.36 -22.76 21.18
C PRO A 183 -5.85 -22.85 20.86
N VAL A 184 -5.50 -23.62 19.83
CA VAL A 184 -4.13 -23.78 19.33
C VAL A 184 -4.04 -23.44 17.84
N LEU A 185 -2.84 -23.11 17.38
CA LEU A 185 -2.53 -22.79 15.99
C LEU A 185 -1.58 -23.84 15.44
N LEU A 186 -2.00 -24.53 14.39
CA LEU A 186 -1.16 -25.42 13.60
C LEU A 186 -0.44 -24.59 12.55
N LYS A 187 0.89 -24.77 12.40
CA LYS A 187 1.69 -24.12 11.35
C LYS A 187 2.68 -25.09 10.73
N SER A 188 2.94 -24.98 9.44
CA SER A 188 4.09 -25.69 8.84
C SER A 188 5.42 -25.07 9.29
N VAL A 189 6.44 -25.91 9.48
CA VAL A 189 7.83 -25.44 9.72
C VAL A 189 8.43 -24.73 8.51
N ARG A 190 7.88 -24.97 7.30
CA ARG A 190 8.31 -24.34 6.06
C ARG A 190 7.33 -23.25 5.63
N GLY A 191 7.88 -22.21 4.99
CA GLY A 191 7.11 -21.17 4.32
C GLY A 191 6.63 -20.02 5.22
N GLY A 192 6.07 -18.99 4.58
CA GLY A 192 5.51 -17.78 5.19
C GLY A 192 4.16 -17.41 4.56
N GLY A 193 3.52 -16.35 5.08
CA GLY A 193 2.28 -15.80 4.50
C GLY A 193 1.01 -16.62 4.75
N GLY A 194 0.90 -17.32 5.89
CA GLY A 194 -0.35 -17.99 6.30
C GLY A 194 -0.62 -19.37 5.69
N LYS A 195 0.15 -19.80 4.68
CA LYS A 195 -0.08 -21.08 3.99
C LYS A 195 0.19 -22.28 4.90
N GLY A 196 -0.79 -23.19 4.98
CA GLY A 196 -0.71 -24.37 5.85
C GLY A 196 -0.90 -24.05 7.34
N MET A 197 -1.59 -22.94 7.66
CA MET A 197 -1.94 -22.57 9.03
C MET A 197 -3.41 -22.86 9.33
N ARG A 198 -3.72 -23.44 10.50
CA ARG A 198 -5.10 -23.68 10.96
C ARG A 198 -5.27 -23.37 12.43
N ILE A 199 -6.30 -22.60 12.74
CA ILE A 199 -6.75 -22.40 14.12
C ILE A 199 -7.61 -23.60 14.48
N VAL A 200 -7.33 -24.20 15.63
CA VAL A 200 -8.12 -25.28 16.20
C VAL A 200 -8.73 -24.78 17.49
N MET A 201 -10.06 -24.63 17.50
CA MET A 201 -10.76 -24.05 18.65
C MET A 201 -11.03 -25.07 19.74
N ALA A 202 -11.23 -26.34 19.35
CA ALA A 202 -11.54 -27.43 20.27
C ALA A 202 -10.92 -28.76 19.80
N GLU A 203 -10.78 -29.70 20.73
CA GLU A 203 -10.17 -31.01 20.50
C GLU A 203 -10.79 -31.77 19.32
N GLY A 204 -12.13 -31.76 19.21
CA GLY A 204 -12.85 -32.50 18.17
C GLY A 204 -12.56 -32.05 16.74
N GLU A 205 -12.01 -30.85 16.55
CA GLU A 205 -11.67 -30.30 15.23
C GLU A 205 -10.23 -30.63 14.80
N PHE A 206 -9.39 -31.07 15.74
CA PHE A 206 -7.94 -31.13 15.55
C PHE A 206 -7.52 -32.00 14.36
N THR A 207 -8.01 -33.23 14.28
CA THR A 207 -7.67 -34.18 13.21
C THR A 207 -8.01 -33.61 11.83
N THR A 208 -9.20 -33.00 11.70
CA THR A 208 -9.66 -32.42 10.43
C THR A 208 -8.79 -31.24 10.03
N GLN A 209 -8.49 -30.35 10.99
CA GLN A 209 -7.65 -29.18 10.74
C GLN A 209 -6.20 -29.55 10.45
N LEU A 210 -5.63 -30.54 11.13
CA LEU A 210 -4.28 -31.03 10.87
C LEU A 210 -4.14 -31.58 9.45
N LYS A 211 -5.11 -32.40 9.00
CA LYS A 211 -5.14 -32.93 7.63
C LYS A 211 -5.24 -31.80 6.59
N SER A 212 -6.11 -30.82 6.85
CA SER A 212 -6.25 -29.64 5.99
C SER A 212 -4.95 -28.82 5.91
N ALA A 213 -4.32 -28.55 7.06
CA ALA A 213 -3.07 -27.79 7.16
C ALA A 213 -1.93 -28.49 6.40
N ARG A 214 -1.76 -29.81 6.60
CA ARG A 214 -0.75 -30.61 5.91
C ARG A 214 -0.96 -30.66 4.40
N ALA A 215 -2.20 -30.86 3.95
CA ALA A 215 -2.50 -30.91 2.53
C ALA A 215 -2.13 -29.59 1.83
N GLU A 216 -2.50 -28.46 2.42
CA GLU A 216 -2.16 -27.13 1.88
C GLU A 216 -0.64 -26.86 1.94
N ALA A 217 0.01 -27.21 3.05
CA ALA A 217 1.45 -27.04 3.19
C ALA A 217 2.24 -27.92 2.21
N ARG A 218 1.80 -29.16 1.97
CA ARG A 218 2.40 -30.07 0.99
C ARG A 218 2.27 -29.53 -0.42
N ALA A 219 1.08 -29.02 -0.78
CA ALA A 219 0.84 -28.41 -2.08
C ALA A 219 1.75 -27.19 -2.33
N SER A 220 2.07 -26.44 -1.26
CA SER A 220 2.86 -25.21 -1.35
C SER A 220 4.37 -25.43 -1.24
N PHE A 221 4.82 -26.40 -0.43
CA PHE A 221 6.22 -26.53 0.00
C PHE A 221 6.82 -27.93 -0.18
N GLY A 222 6.09 -28.83 -0.86
CA GLY A 222 6.48 -30.22 -1.05
C GLY A 222 6.42 -31.04 0.25
N GLU A 223 7.10 -32.19 0.28
CA GLU A 223 7.03 -33.14 1.41
C GLU A 223 7.49 -32.54 2.75
N GLY A 224 8.45 -31.62 2.71
CA GLY A 224 8.89 -30.91 3.91
C GLY A 224 7.85 -29.96 4.52
N GLY A 225 6.73 -29.72 3.82
CA GLY A 225 5.60 -28.93 4.32
C GLY A 225 4.73 -29.68 5.34
N GLU A 226 4.79 -31.02 5.41
CA GLU A 226 3.95 -31.82 6.32
C GLU A 226 4.41 -31.82 7.77
N VAL A 227 5.62 -31.31 8.04
CA VAL A 227 6.15 -31.14 9.39
C VAL A 227 5.49 -29.92 10.02
N MET A 228 4.77 -30.15 11.11
CA MET A 228 3.89 -29.18 11.76
C MET A 228 4.43 -28.75 13.13
N LEU A 229 4.08 -27.51 13.47
CA LEU A 229 4.22 -26.85 14.76
C LEU A 229 2.81 -26.77 15.40
N VAL A 230 2.73 -26.98 16.70
CA VAL A 230 1.50 -26.71 17.49
C VAL A 230 1.81 -25.57 18.44
N GLU A 231 1.15 -24.43 18.29
CA GLU A 231 1.41 -23.24 19.09
C GLU A 231 0.15 -22.80 19.84
N LYS A 232 0.32 -22.09 20.96
CA LYS A 232 -0.79 -21.40 21.60
C LYS A 232 -1.37 -20.37 20.64
N TYR A 233 -2.70 -20.41 20.43
CA TYR A 233 -3.37 -19.36 19.68
C TYR A 233 -3.68 -18.18 20.60
N ILE A 234 -3.20 -16.99 20.22
CA ILE A 234 -3.51 -15.73 20.89
C ILE A 234 -4.79 -15.16 20.28
N VAL A 235 -5.82 -14.94 21.10
CA VAL A 235 -7.17 -14.60 20.63
C VAL A 235 -7.28 -13.14 20.23
N ARG A 236 -6.71 -12.22 21.02
CA ARG A 236 -6.66 -10.78 20.74
C ARG A 236 -5.23 -10.29 20.55
N PRO A 237 -4.56 -10.70 19.45
CA PRO A 237 -3.17 -10.38 19.23
C PRO A 237 -3.00 -8.99 18.63
N ARG A 238 -2.03 -8.25 19.15
CA ARG A 238 -1.41 -7.09 18.51
C ARG A 238 -0.11 -7.50 17.85
N HIS A 239 0.12 -7.02 16.64
CA HIS A 239 1.39 -7.20 15.95
C HIS A 239 2.26 -5.99 16.28
N VAL A 240 3.20 -6.19 17.22
CA VAL A 240 4.13 -5.14 17.66
C VAL A 240 5.53 -5.57 17.27
N GLU A 241 6.29 -4.68 16.64
CA GLU A 241 7.63 -5.00 16.16
C GLU A 241 8.63 -3.95 16.61
N VAL A 242 9.89 -4.33 16.79
CA VAL A 242 10.95 -3.43 17.24
C VAL A 242 11.99 -3.26 16.16
N GLN A 243 12.27 -2.00 15.81
CA GLN A 243 13.41 -1.68 14.96
C GLN A 243 14.70 -1.89 15.75
N VAL A 244 15.58 -2.74 15.24
CA VAL A 244 16.93 -2.91 15.80
C VAL A 244 17.97 -2.46 14.79
N PHE A 245 19.10 -2.01 15.33
CA PHE A 245 20.29 -1.70 14.55
C PHE A 245 21.51 -2.25 15.27
N ALA A 246 22.36 -2.97 14.55
CA ALA A 246 23.60 -3.54 15.07
C ALA A 246 24.78 -3.19 14.17
N ASP A 247 25.96 -2.95 14.76
CA ASP A 247 27.20 -2.72 14.00
C ASP A 247 28.13 -3.94 14.03
N LYS A 248 29.26 -3.84 13.31
CA LYS A 248 30.28 -4.90 13.24
C LYS A 248 31.14 -4.99 14.51
N HIS A 249 30.91 -4.13 15.50
CA HIS A 249 31.67 -4.02 16.74
C HIS A 249 30.92 -4.62 17.94
N GLY A 250 29.74 -5.20 17.69
CA GLY A 250 28.91 -5.85 18.71
C GLY A 250 27.94 -4.91 19.42
N ASN A 251 27.87 -3.63 19.02
CA ASN A 251 26.88 -2.72 19.58
C ASN A 251 25.51 -2.97 18.94
N THR A 252 24.45 -2.94 19.75
CA THR A 252 23.06 -3.09 19.28
C THR A 252 22.13 -2.14 20.03
N VAL A 253 21.32 -1.39 19.28
CA VAL A 253 20.29 -0.46 19.79
C VAL A 253 18.90 -0.81 19.25
N ALA A 254 17.87 -0.50 20.03
CA ALA A 254 16.48 -0.50 19.60
C ALA A 254 16.05 0.94 19.31
N LEU A 255 15.41 1.15 18.15
CA LEU A 255 14.97 2.46 17.66
C LEU A 255 13.45 2.65 17.84
N GLY A 256 12.90 2.08 18.91
CA GLY A 256 11.47 2.09 19.16
C GLY A 256 10.71 0.90 18.57
N GLU A 257 9.47 0.76 19.03
CA GLU A 257 8.50 -0.21 18.54
C GLU A 257 7.48 0.42 17.61
N ARG A 258 6.92 -0.40 16.72
CA ARG A 258 5.82 -0.08 15.82
C ARG A 258 4.66 -1.02 16.08
N ASP A 259 3.43 -0.51 16.08
CA ASP A 259 2.24 -1.33 16.01
C ASP A 259 1.76 -1.42 14.56
N CYS A 260 1.67 -2.65 14.06
CA CYS A 260 1.24 -2.98 12.69
C CYS A 260 -0.03 -3.84 12.71
N SER A 261 -0.84 -3.74 13.77
CA SER A 261 -2.01 -4.59 13.98
C SER A 261 -3.12 -4.31 12.96
N VAL A 262 -3.22 -3.09 12.42
CA VAL A 262 -4.21 -2.77 11.39
C VAL A 262 -3.74 -3.32 10.05
N GLN A 263 -4.15 -4.55 9.77
CA GLN A 263 -3.75 -5.32 8.59
C GLN A 263 -4.94 -6.03 7.94
N ARG A 264 -4.80 -6.32 6.64
CA ARG A 264 -5.76 -7.09 5.85
C ARG A 264 -5.13 -8.38 5.38
N ARG A 265 -5.66 -9.55 5.76
CA ARG A 265 -5.16 -10.86 5.29
C ARG A 265 -3.62 -10.97 5.39
N HIS A 266 -3.06 -10.51 6.51
CA HIS A 266 -1.61 -10.43 6.78
C HIS A 266 -0.83 -9.36 6.01
N GLN A 267 -1.48 -8.50 5.23
CA GLN A 267 -0.90 -7.31 4.62
C GLN A 267 -1.07 -6.10 5.54
N LYS A 268 0.02 -5.49 6.01
CA LYS A 268 -0.01 -4.27 6.84
C LYS A 268 -0.63 -3.09 6.06
N VAL A 269 -1.52 -2.33 6.70
CA VAL A 269 -2.28 -1.22 6.07
C VAL A 269 -1.96 0.12 6.73
N LEU A 270 -2.04 0.16 8.07
CA LEU A 270 -1.57 1.28 8.89
C LEU A 270 -0.52 0.78 9.88
N GLU A 271 0.51 1.57 10.06
CA GLU A 271 1.60 1.34 10.99
C GLU A 271 1.82 2.58 11.84
N GLU A 272 2.03 2.41 13.13
CA GLU A 272 2.22 3.55 14.04
C GLU A 272 3.36 3.34 15.02
N SER A 273 4.03 4.43 15.38
CA SER A 273 5.13 4.46 16.35
C SER A 273 4.98 5.68 17.25
N PRO A 274 5.12 5.56 18.58
CA PRO A 274 5.18 4.32 19.35
C PRO A 274 3.86 3.53 19.28
N ALA A 275 3.88 2.28 19.74
CA ALA A 275 2.67 1.47 19.83
C ALA A 275 1.73 2.02 20.92
N PRO A 276 0.41 2.12 20.65
CA PRO A 276 -0.55 2.68 21.61
C PRO A 276 -0.71 1.78 22.84
N ASP A 277 -1.13 2.35 23.97
CA ASP A 277 -1.48 1.62 25.20
C ASP A 277 -0.42 0.63 25.73
N LEU A 278 0.86 0.87 25.44
CA LEU A 278 1.98 0.17 26.06
C LEU A 278 2.60 1.04 27.15
N ASP A 279 2.72 0.51 28.36
CA ASP A 279 3.46 1.15 29.44
C ASP A 279 4.98 1.09 29.20
N ASP A 280 5.72 2.01 29.82
CA ASP A 280 7.16 2.15 29.58
C ASP A 280 7.98 0.96 30.06
N ALA A 281 7.51 0.20 31.06
CA ALA A 281 8.24 -0.98 31.53
C ALA A 281 8.15 -2.10 30.49
N THR A 282 6.94 -2.38 29.99
CA THR A 282 6.71 -3.35 28.91
C THR A 282 7.44 -2.93 27.64
N ARG A 283 7.41 -1.64 27.27
CA ARG A 283 8.12 -1.10 26.11
C ARG A 283 9.63 -1.32 26.19
N ARG A 284 10.24 -0.98 27.33
CA ARG A 284 11.69 -1.20 27.53
C ARG A 284 12.05 -2.67 27.55
N ASP A 285 11.22 -3.53 28.13
CA ASP A 285 11.45 -4.97 28.11
C ASP A 285 11.40 -5.50 26.67
N LEU A 286 10.40 -5.09 25.88
CA LEU A 286 10.28 -5.43 24.46
C LEU A 286 11.54 -5.01 23.67
N TRP A 287 12.01 -3.78 23.89
CA TRP A 287 13.24 -3.28 23.25
C TRP A 287 14.48 -4.08 23.66
N ASN A 288 14.61 -4.42 24.94
CA ASN A 288 15.71 -5.23 25.42
C ASN A 288 15.68 -6.63 24.82
N LYS A 289 14.51 -7.27 24.75
CA LYS A 289 14.34 -8.58 24.09
C LYS A 289 14.64 -8.55 22.60
N ALA A 290 14.30 -7.47 21.91
CA ALA A 290 14.67 -7.30 20.51
C ALA A 290 16.20 -7.19 20.32
N ARG A 291 16.88 -6.45 21.22
CA ARG A 291 18.35 -6.32 21.19
C ARG A 291 19.05 -7.63 21.54
N GLU A 292 18.54 -8.38 22.51
CA GLU A 292 19.01 -9.73 22.86
C GLU A 292 18.86 -10.69 21.68
N ALA A 293 17.69 -10.68 21.01
CA ALA A 293 17.44 -11.47 19.80
C ALA A 293 18.45 -11.17 18.68
N ALA A 294 18.66 -9.90 18.37
CA ALA A 294 19.62 -9.48 17.34
C ALA A 294 21.07 -9.85 17.72
N SER A 295 21.44 -9.67 18.99
CA SER A 295 22.78 -10.01 19.49
C SER A 295 23.04 -11.52 19.42
N ALA A 296 22.03 -12.35 19.70
CA ALA A 296 22.14 -13.81 19.71
C ALA A 296 22.51 -14.41 18.34
N VAL A 297 22.19 -13.73 17.25
CA VAL A 297 22.48 -14.18 15.88
C VAL A 297 23.66 -13.46 15.24
N GLY A 298 24.35 -12.58 15.99
CA GLY A 298 25.44 -11.75 15.46
C GLY A 298 24.94 -10.83 14.33
N TYR A 299 23.78 -10.21 14.53
CA TYR A 299 23.13 -9.38 13.52
C TYR A 299 23.95 -8.12 13.19
N VAL A 300 23.81 -7.59 11.96
CA VAL A 300 24.44 -6.35 11.50
C VAL A 300 23.47 -5.58 10.61
N GLY A 301 23.51 -4.25 10.66
CA GLY A 301 22.63 -3.38 9.89
C GLY A 301 21.25 -3.23 10.52
N ALA A 302 20.27 -2.86 9.69
CA ALA A 302 18.88 -2.72 10.11
C ALA A 302 18.17 -4.09 10.13
N GLY A 303 17.39 -4.34 11.18
CA GLY A 303 16.53 -5.51 11.28
C GLY A 303 15.27 -5.18 12.06
N THR A 304 14.27 -6.05 11.98
CA THR A 304 13.05 -5.88 12.78
C THR A 304 12.70 -7.19 13.45
N VAL A 305 12.52 -7.13 14.76
CA VAL A 305 12.07 -8.28 15.57
C VAL A 305 10.56 -8.13 15.76
N GLU A 306 9.79 -9.04 15.20
CA GLU A 306 8.33 -9.03 15.27
C GLU A 306 7.86 -9.84 16.48
N PHE A 307 6.96 -9.25 17.25
CA PHE A 307 6.32 -9.86 18.40
C PHE A 307 4.80 -9.89 18.22
N ILE A 308 4.19 -10.91 18.83
CA ILE A 308 2.75 -10.97 19.04
C ILE A 308 2.48 -10.64 20.51
N LEU A 309 1.79 -9.53 20.75
CA LEU A 309 1.38 -9.09 22.08
C LEU A 309 -0.06 -9.54 22.32
N ASP A 310 -0.26 -10.31 23.38
CA ASP A 310 -1.59 -10.69 23.86
C ASP A 310 -2.19 -9.53 24.65
N LYS A 311 -3.23 -8.90 24.10
CA LYS A 311 -3.88 -7.74 24.72
C LYS A 311 -4.52 -8.07 26.07
N ASP A 312 -4.98 -9.31 26.27
CA ASP A 312 -5.69 -9.69 27.49
C ASP A 312 -4.73 -9.95 28.65
N SER A 313 -3.54 -10.50 28.38
CA SER A 313 -2.54 -10.81 29.41
C SER A 313 -1.40 -9.80 29.52
N GLY A 314 -1.22 -8.93 28.52
CA GLY A 314 -0.08 -8.00 28.41
C GLY A 314 1.25 -8.69 28.06
N LYS A 315 1.25 -10.01 27.81
CA LYS A 315 2.46 -10.77 27.48
C LYS A 315 2.74 -10.70 25.99
N PHE A 316 4.01 -10.55 25.64
CA PHE A 316 4.46 -10.60 24.25
C PHE A 316 5.32 -11.84 23.99
N TYR A 317 5.33 -12.28 22.74
CA TYR A 317 6.07 -13.45 22.29
C TYR A 317 6.70 -13.17 20.93
N PHE A 318 7.95 -13.59 20.76
CA PHE A 318 8.67 -13.57 19.50
C PHE A 318 7.91 -14.37 18.45
N MET A 319 7.73 -13.74 17.28
CA MET A 319 7.12 -14.35 16.12
C MET A 319 8.18 -14.68 15.08
N GLU A 320 8.92 -13.68 14.64
CA GLU A 320 10.02 -13.83 13.68
C GLU A 320 10.95 -12.60 13.69
N MET A 321 12.06 -12.68 12.96
CA MET A 321 12.96 -11.55 12.75
C MET A 321 13.15 -11.34 11.24
N ASN A 322 12.67 -10.20 10.74
CA ASN A 322 12.86 -9.81 9.36
C ASN A 322 14.27 -9.26 9.18
N THR A 323 15.04 -9.91 8.31
CA THR A 323 16.49 -9.69 8.20
C THR A 323 16.84 -8.61 7.18
N ARG A 324 16.12 -7.49 7.25
CA ARG A 324 16.13 -6.39 6.26
C ARG A 324 15.59 -5.10 6.86
N LEU A 325 15.68 -4.02 6.09
CA LEU A 325 14.90 -2.81 6.33
C LEU A 325 13.40 -3.14 6.16
N GLN A 326 12.55 -2.71 7.08
CA GLN A 326 11.09 -2.85 6.93
C GLN A 326 10.51 -1.77 6.01
N VAL A 327 9.34 -2.05 5.43
CA VAL A 327 8.67 -1.11 4.51
C VAL A 327 8.31 0.18 5.27
N GLU A 328 7.77 -0.03 6.46
CA GLU A 328 7.28 0.91 7.48
C GLU A 328 8.39 1.52 8.35
N HIS A 329 9.67 1.38 7.98
CA HIS A 329 10.74 2.09 8.67
C HIS A 329 10.56 3.62 8.76
N PRO A 330 9.85 4.31 7.83
CA PRO A 330 9.69 5.77 7.94
C PRO A 330 8.97 6.22 9.21
N VAL A 331 8.03 5.46 9.80
CA VAL A 331 7.43 5.87 11.09
C VAL A 331 8.48 5.91 12.21
N THR A 332 9.42 4.96 12.20
CA THR A 332 10.56 4.96 13.11
C THR A 332 11.47 6.17 12.85
N GLU A 333 11.72 6.51 11.58
CA GLU A 333 12.51 7.69 11.22
C GLU A 333 11.85 8.98 11.72
N MET A 334 10.53 9.10 11.62
CA MET A 334 9.80 10.29 12.06
C MET A 334 9.83 10.48 13.58
N VAL A 335 9.82 9.40 14.37
CA VAL A 335 9.88 9.50 15.85
C VAL A 335 11.30 9.49 16.41
N THR A 336 12.31 9.14 15.62
CA THR A 336 13.72 9.17 16.06
C THR A 336 14.50 10.33 15.48
N GLY A 337 14.07 10.87 14.33
CA GLY A 337 14.83 11.88 13.58
C GLY A 337 16.05 11.31 12.88
N LEU A 338 16.12 9.98 12.73
CA LEU A 338 17.24 9.26 12.12
C LEU A 338 16.93 8.87 10.68
N ASP A 339 17.97 8.76 9.85
CA ASP A 339 17.88 8.12 8.54
C ASP A 339 18.50 6.72 8.65
N LEU A 340 17.64 5.69 8.61
CA LEU A 340 18.07 4.30 8.79
C LEU A 340 18.89 3.82 7.59
N VAL A 341 18.61 4.29 6.38
CA VAL A 341 19.41 3.96 5.19
C VAL A 341 20.82 4.56 5.31
N GLU A 342 20.95 5.76 5.88
CA GLU A 342 22.27 6.35 6.16
C GLU A 342 23.05 5.48 7.15
N TRP A 343 22.40 5.04 8.23
CA TRP A 343 23.03 4.13 9.19
C TRP A 343 23.43 2.80 8.54
N GLN A 344 22.61 2.28 7.60
CA GLN A 344 22.95 1.06 6.87
C GLN A 344 24.23 1.24 6.06
N PHE A 345 24.40 2.38 5.38
CA PHE A 345 25.64 2.68 4.65
C PHE A 345 26.85 2.85 5.56
N ARG A 346 26.73 3.58 6.69
CA ARG A 346 27.81 3.76 7.67
C ARG A 346 28.28 2.42 8.24
N ILE A 347 27.35 1.57 8.66
CA ILE A 347 27.66 0.26 9.25
C ILE A 347 28.19 -0.71 8.21
N ALA A 348 27.68 -0.68 6.98
CA ALA A 348 28.24 -1.45 5.88
C ALA A 348 29.71 -1.05 5.63
N ALA A 349 30.05 0.25 5.73
CA ALA A 349 31.41 0.79 5.66
C ALA A 349 32.29 0.46 6.90
N GLY A 350 31.73 -0.14 7.94
CA GLY A 350 32.43 -0.57 9.16
C GLY A 350 32.48 0.48 10.27
N GLU A 351 31.69 1.54 10.19
CA GLU A 351 31.53 2.49 11.30
C GLU A 351 30.78 1.86 12.49
N GLU A 352 30.99 2.42 13.68
CA GLU A 352 30.20 2.13 14.89
C GLU A 352 28.82 2.83 14.82
N LEU A 353 27.87 2.36 15.63
CA LEU A 353 26.57 3.01 15.80
C LEU A 353 26.74 4.49 16.23
N PRO A 354 26.10 5.45 15.54
CA PRO A 354 26.27 6.88 15.86
C PRO A 354 25.72 7.30 17.22
N LEU A 355 24.75 6.56 17.76
CA LEU A 355 24.06 6.86 19.02
C LEU A 355 24.00 5.63 19.92
N SER A 356 24.07 5.88 21.22
CA SER A 356 23.76 4.90 22.26
C SER A 356 22.25 4.73 22.44
N GLN A 357 21.83 3.64 23.10
CA GLN A 357 20.43 3.39 23.44
C GLN A 357 19.79 4.57 24.19
N LEU A 358 20.50 5.16 25.16
CA LEU A 358 19.98 6.28 25.94
C LEU A 358 19.72 7.52 25.08
N GLN A 359 20.62 7.83 24.13
CA GLN A 359 20.47 8.98 23.23
C GLN A 359 19.30 8.79 22.26
N VAL A 360 19.04 7.56 21.81
CA VAL A 360 17.87 7.24 20.99
C VAL A 360 16.59 7.49 21.78
N GLU A 361 16.52 7.00 23.02
CA GLU A 361 15.35 7.21 23.88
C GLU A 361 15.08 8.70 24.16
N GLU A 362 16.13 9.49 24.40
CA GLU A 362 16.04 10.94 24.58
C GLU A 362 15.55 11.68 23.32
N GLN A 363 15.85 11.18 22.12
CA GLN A 363 15.33 11.74 20.86
C GLN A 363 13.85 11.40 20.70
N MET A 364 13.46 10.15 20.94
CA MET A 364 12.08 9.69 20.82
C MET A 364 11.12 10.45 21.72
N GLN A 365 11.54 10.75 22.96
CA GLN A 365 10.72 11.52 23.90
C GLN A 365 10.38 12.94 23.42
N LYS A 366 11.09 13.48 22.42
CA LYS A 366 10.89 14.85 21.92
C LYS A 366 10.06 14.92 20.65
N LEU A 367 9.87 13.80 19.95
CA LEU A 367 9.35 13.78 18.57
C LEU A 367 7.91 13.27 18.44
N GLY A 368 7.28 12.88 19.55
CA GLY A 368 5.85 12.56 19.59
C GLY A 368 5.53 11.22 18.94
N ALA A 369 4.48 11.19 18.11
CA ALA A 369 3.97 9.98 17.47
C ALA A 369 3.93 10.13 15.94
N ALA A 370 4.08 9.03 15.22
CA ALA A 370 3.96 8.97 13.77
C ALA A 370 3.08 7.81 13.32
N ILE A 371 2.37 8.02 12.21
CA ILE A 371 1.51 7.03 11.56
C ILE A 371 1.84 7.00 10.07
N GLU A 372 1.98 5.81 9.51
CA GLU A 372 2.11 5.54 8.09
C GLU A 372 0.85 4.84 7.56
N ALA A 373 0.48 5.21 6.34
CA ALA A 373 -0.54 4.55 5.56
C ALA A 373 0.02 4.07 4.23
N ARG A 374 -0.21 2.79 3.91
CA ARG A 374 0.13 2.22 2.60
C ARG A 374 -1.00 2.46 1.60
N VAL A 375 -0.71 3.28 0.60
CA VAL A 375 -1.62 3.55 -0.51
C VAL A 375 -1.44 2.47 -1.57
N TYR A 376 -2.45 1.62 -1.75
CA TYR A 376 -2.45 0.51 -2.70
C TYR A 376 -3.41 0.74 -3.86
N ALA A 377 -3.02 0.22 -5.04
CA ALA A 377 -3.91 -0.01 -6.17
C ALA A 377 -4.78 -1.27 -5.91
N GLU A 378 -5.84 -1.10 -5.13
CA GLU A 378 -6.79 -2.15 -4.79
C GLU A 378 -8.20 -1.57 -4.58
N ASN A 379 -9.22 -2.42 -4.64
CA ASN A 379 -10.61 -2.03 -4.43
C ASN A 379 -11.18 -2.64 -3.14
N PRO A 380 -11.23 -1.89 -2.02
CA PRO A 380 -11.72 -2.40 -0.73
C PRO A 380 -13.13 -2.99 -0.78
N GLU A 381 -14.09 -2.32 -1.46
CA GLU A 381 -15.49 -2.76 -1.56
C GLU A 381 -15.61 -4.12 -2.27
N LYS A 382 -14.73 -4.38 -3.24
CA LYS A 382 -14.63 -5.67 -3.94
C LYS A 382 -13.66 -6.63 -3.25
N GLY A 383 -13.62 -6.62 -1.92
CA GLY A 383 -12.79 -7.52 -1.14
C GLY A 383 -11.28 -7.27 -1.29
N PHE A 384 -10.91 -6.00 -1.54
CA PHE A 384 -9.54 -5.55 -1.78
C PHE A 384 -8.86 -6.33 -2.91
N MET A 385 -9.60 -6.51 -4.00
CA MET A 385 -9.05 -7.02 -5.25
C MET A 385 -8.00 -6.03 -5.77
N PRO A 386 -6.79 -6.50 -6.11
CA PRO A 386 -5.79 -5.64 -6.72
C PRO A 386 -6.26 -5.08 -8.05
N ASP A 387 -5.75 -3.89 -8.39
CA ASP A 387 -6.03 -3.21 -9.64
C ASP A 387 -4.70 -2.78 -10.30
N SER A 388 -4.70 -2.68 -11.62
CA SER A 388 -3.52 -2.32 -12.40
C SER A 388 -3.93 -1.52 -13.63
N GLY A 389 -3.08 -0.60 -14.05
CA GLY A 389 -3.43 0.31 -15.13
C GLY A 389 -2.64 1.60 -15.11
N LYS A 390 -3.00 2.49 -16.03
CA LYS A 390 -2.38 3.81 -16.14
C LYS A 390 -3.02 4.78 -15.15
N LEU A 391 -2.20 5.49 -14.39
CA LEU A 391 -2.63 6.62 -13.59
C LEU A 391 -2.94 7.79 -14.54
N VAL A 392 -4.21 7.97 -14.86
CA VAL A 392 -4.69 9.02 -15.77
C VAL A 392 -4.54 10.39 -15.11
N HIS A 393 -4.83 10.45 -13.83
CA HIS A 393 -4.66 11.63 -12.98
C HIS A 393 -4.09 11.17 -11.64
N ALA A 394 -3.05 11.84 -11.20
CA ALA A 394 -2.44 11.64 -9.89
C ALA A 394 -1.97 13.00 -9.37
N VAL A 395 -2.72 13.54 -8.41
CA VAL A 395 -2.32 14.66 -7.57
C VAL A 395 -1.97 14.10 -6.21
N LEU A 396 -0.78 14.47 -5.78
CA LEU A 396 -0.28 14.19 -4.46
C LEU A 396 -0.59 15.34 -3.51
N PRO A 397 -0.47 15.13 -2.20
CA PRO A 397 -0.69 16.17 -1.19
C PRO A 397 0.44 17.22 -1.17
N ASP A 398 0.78 17.84 -2.30
CA ASP A 398 1.88 18.82 -2.44
C ASP A 398 1.74 20.03 -1.50
N SER A 399 0.51 20.47 -1.25
CA SER A 399 0.21 21.55 -0.30
C SER A 399 0.50 21.15 1.16
N VAL A 400 0.48 19.86 1.45
CA VAL A 400 0.75 19.29 2.79
C VAL A 400 2.21 18.86 2.92
N LEU A 401 2.90 18.54 1.82
CA LEU A 401 4.35 18.26 1.80
C LEU A 401 5.23 19.47 2.16
N ALA A 402 4.63 20.67 2.25
CA ALA A 402 5.31 21.84 2.83
C ALA A 402 5.47 21.72 4.36
N ASP A 403 4.66 20.89 5.02
CA ASP A 403 4.80 20.57 6.45
C ASP A 403 5.94 19.55 6.64
N PRO A 404 6.99 19.85 7.43
CA PRO A 404 8.06 18.90 7.71
C PRO A 404 7.58 17.63 8.42
N ASP A 405 6.38 17.65 9.01
CA ASP A 405 5.77 16.50 9.66
C ASP A 405 4.96 15.61 8.71
N VAL A 406 4.88 15.95 7.43
CA VAL A 406 4.23 15.12 6.42
C VAL A 406 5.26 14.69 5.38
N ARG A 407 5.43 13.38 5.27
CA ARG A 407 6.37 12.73 4.38
C ARG A 407 5.63 11.81 3.42
N LEU A 408 6.12 11.77 2.19
CA LEU A 408 5.63 10.86 1.18
C LEU A 408 6.79 10.15 0.48
N ASP A 409 6.81 8.83 0.63
CA ASP A 409 7.69 7.94 -0.11
C ASP A 409 6.88 7.35 -1.26
N TRP A 410 7.27 7.67 -2.50
CA TRP A 410 6.43 7.45 -3.70
C TRP A 410 7.29 7.19 -4.94
N GLY A 411 6.71 6.47 -5.92
CA GLY A 411 7.39 6.12 -7.17
C GLY A 411 6.55 6.23 -8.44
N PHE A 412 5.37 6.84 -8.37
CA PHE A 412 4.42 6.95 -9.48
C PHE A 412 3.81 8.35 -9.56
N GLY A 413 3.56 8.85 -10.76
CA GLY A 413 2.77 10.06 -10.98
C GLY A 413 1.87 9.97 -12.21
N SER A 414 1.24 11.08 -12.58
CA SER A 414 0.34 11.14 -13.72
C SER A 414 1.02 10.61 -14.99
N GLY A 415 0.36 9.68 -15.68
CA GLY A 415 0.87 8.98 -16.85
C GLY A 415 1.63 7.68 -16.57
N SER A 416 2.02 7.41 -15.31
CA SER A 416 2.71 6.17 -14.92
C SER A 416 1.76 4.97 -15.00
N THR A 417 2.30 3.76 -15.12
CA THR A 417 1.52 2.52 -15.15
C THR A 417 1.84 1.68 -13.92
N VAL A 418 0.82 1.34 -13.14
CA VAL A 418 0.89 0.29 -12.12
C VAL A 418 0.75 -1.05 -12.86
N SER A 419 1.84 -1.82 -12.89
CA SER A 419 1.90 -3.10 -13.60
C SER A 419 1.44 -4.24 -12.70
N GLU A 420 0.69 -5.18 -13.28
CA GLU A 420 0.31 -6.46 -12.69
C GLU A 420 1.49 -7.41 -12.41
N ALA A 421 2.69 -7.11 -12.93
CA ALA A 421 3.89 -7.91 -12.68
C ALA A 421 4.47 -7.77 -11.25
N TYR A 422 4.07 -6.72 -10.52
CA TYR A 422 4.68 -6.33 -9.24
C TYR A 422 3.63 -5.98 -8.17
N ASP A 423 4.11 -5.71 -6.96
CA ASP A 423 3.28 -5.21 -5.86
C ASP A 423 2.59 -3.89 -6.23
N GLY A 424 1.31 -3.77 -5.86
CA GLY A 424 0.44 -2.65 -6.22
C GLY A 424 0.56 -1.42 -5.32
N MET A 425 1.56 -1.35 -4.41
CA MET A 425 1.76 -0.17 -3.56
C MET A 425 2.19 1.03 -4.39
N ILE A 426 1.40 2.10 -4.32
CA ILE A 426 1.62 3.36 -5.04
C ILE A 426 2.53 4.28 -4.21
N ALA A 427 2.26 4.40 -2.92
CA ALA A 427 2.97 5.30 -2.02
C ALA A 427 2.82 4.89 -0.55
N LYS A 428 3.70 5.45 0.28
CA LYS A 428 3.60 5.45 1.74
C LYS A 428 3.45 6.89 2.20
N LEU A 429 2.33 7.19 2.83
CA LEU A 429 2.05 8.49 3.42
C LEU A 429 2.35 8.41 4.91
N ILE A 430 3.29 9.23 5.38
CA ILE A 430 3.74 9.22 6.77
C ILE A 430 3.51 10.59 7.37
N VAL A 431 2.91 10.62 8.55
CA VAL A 431 2.68 11.87 9.28
C VAL A 431 3.19 11.76 10.71
N ARG A 432 3.64 12.89 11.27
CA ARG A 432 4.05 13.02 12.66
C ARG A 432 3.21 14.07 13.38
N GLY A 433 2.83 13.78 14.62
CA GLY A 433 2.20 14.71 15.53
C GLY A 433 2.98 14.80 16.85
N GLU A 434 2.72 15.86 17.61
CA GLU A 434 3.18 15.96 19.00
C GLU A 434 2.64 14.80 19.86
N ASP A 435 1.44 14.33 19.52
CA ASP A 435 0.80 13.14 20.05
C ASP A 435 0.10 12.33 18.94
N ARG A 436 -0.46 11.18 19.32
CA ARG A 436 -1.16 10.26 18.42
C ARG A 436 -2.41 10.88 17.79
N GLU A 437 -3.18 11.67 18.53
CA GLU A 437 -4.42 12.29 18.05
C GLU A 437 -4.14 13.32 16.95
N GLN A 438 -3.10 14.14 17.14
CA GLN A 438 -2.62 15.07 16.13
C GLN A 438 -2.10 14.34 14.89
N ALA A 439 -1.38 13.21 15.07
CA ALA A 439 -0.92 12.39 13.95
C ALA A 439 -2.11 11.82 13.14
N ILE A 440 -3.15 11.29 13.79
CA ILE A 440 -4.38 10.80 13.10
C ILE A 440 -5.05 11.94 12.32
N SER A 441 -5.19 13.11 12.94
CA SER A 441 -5.81 14.28 12.31
C SER A 441 -5.04 14.75 11.07
N LYS A 442 -3.70 14.79 11.16
CA LYS A 442 -2.83 15.11 10.02
C LYS A 442 -2.90 14.04 8.93
N LEU A 443 -3.01 12.76 9.30
CA LEU A 443 -3.15 11.66 8.34
C LEU A 443 -4.44 11.82 7.53
N ALA A 444 -5.56 12.04 8.22
CA ALA A 444 -6.86 12.25 7.60
C ALA A 444 -6.85 13.47 6.65
N ALA A 445 -6.28 14.60 7.08
CA ALA A 445 -6.14 15.79 6.25
C ALA A 445 -5.27 15.54 5.00
N SER A 446 -4.17 14.81 5.17
CA SER A 446 -3.25 14.47 4.07
C SER A 446 -3.89 13.53 3.05
N LEU A 447 -4.64 12.51 3.51
CA LEU A 447 -5.38 11.58 2.64
C LEU A 447 -6.46 12.29 1.81
N ARG A 448 -7.10 13.34 2.34
CA ARG A 448 -8.09 14.16 1.62
C ARG A 448 -7.51 14.93 0.44
N ALA A 449 -6.19 15.19 0.44
CA ALA A 449 -5.52 15.91 -0.63
C ALA A 449 -5.06 15.01 -1.80
N PHE A 450 -5.21 13.68 -1.68
CA PHE A 450 -4.93 12.77 -2.80
C PHE A 450 -6.06 12.80 -3.84
N GLU A 451 -5.66 12.88 -5.11
CA GLU A 451 -6.55 12.62 -6.24
C GLU A 451 -5.90 11.58 -7.15
N ILE A 452 -6.42 10.35 -7.20
CA ILE A 452 -5.92 9.29 -8.08
C ILE A 452 -7.07 8.75 -8.94
N VAL A 453 -6.85 8.72 -10.26
CA VAL A 453 -7.80 8.20 -11.24
C VAL A 453 -7.08 7.31 -12.24
N GLY A 454 -7.75 6.24 -12.67
CA GLY A 454 -7.24 5.25 -13.63
C GLY A 454 -7.09 3.85 -13.03
N VAL A 455 -6.87 3.77 -11.72
CA VAL A 455 -6.96 2.53 -10.94
C VAL A 455 -7.81 2.77 -9.69
N SER A 456 -8.42 1.71 -9.18
CA SER A 456 -9.04 1.67 -7.85
C SER A 456 -7.95 1.82 -6.78
N THR A 457 -8.24 2.53 -5.68
CA THR A 457 -7.29 2.68 -4.57
C THR A 457 -7.97 2.48 -3.22
N ASN A 458 -7.19 2.13 -2.20
CA ASN A 458 -7.66 2.01 -0.83
C ASN A 458 -7.78 3.35 -0.06
N ILE A 459 -7.59 4.50 -0.72
CA ILE A 459 -7.52 5.82 -0.06
C ILE A 459 -8.80 6.17 0.71
N GLU A 460 -9.98 5.93 0.12
CA GLU A 460 -11.25 6.19 0.80
C GLU A 460 -11.44 5.28 2.02
N PHE A 461 -10.97 4.03 1.96
CA PHE A 461 -10.94 3.13 3.10
C PHE A 461 -9.99 3.61 4.20
N LEU A 462 -8.79 4.10 3.85
CA LEU A 462 -7.84 4.69 4.80
C LEU A 462 -8.43 5.91 5.52
N LYS A 463 -9.19 6.76 4.82
CA LYS A 463 -9.90 7.90 5.44
C LYS A 463 -10.88 7.43 6.52
N ARG A 464 -11.64 6.36 6.24
CA ARG A 464 -12.58 5.77 7.21
C ARG A 464 -11.89 5.15 8.42
N LEU A 465 -10.69 4.57 8.24
CA LEU A 465 -9.88 4.09 9.37
C LEU A 465 -9.49 5.26 10.30
N CYS A 466 -9.11 6.41 9.76
CA CYS A 466 -8.79 7.59 10.57
C CYS A 466 -10.00 8.11 11.37
N ASP A 467 -11.21 7.95 10.83
CA ASP A 467 -12.46 8.39 11.48
C ASP A 467 -13.05 7.32 12.44
N SER A 468 -12.46 6.11 12.50
CA SER A 468 -12.97 5.02 13.33
C SER A 468 -12.73 5.27 14.83
N PRO A 469 -13.77 5.28 15.69
CA PRO A 469 -13.60 5.47 17.13
C PRO A 469 -12.67 4.44 17.77
N ALA A 470 -12.73 3.19 17.32
CA ALA A 470 -11.88 2.12 17.85
C ALA A 470 -10.40 2.35 17.52
N PHE A 471 -10.09 2.84 16.30
CA PHE A 471 -8.73 3.19 15.93
C PHE A 471 -8.24 4.41 16.71
N ILE A 472 -9.06 5.46 16.85
CA ILE A 472 -8.73 6.67 17.63
C ILE A 472 -8.43 6.33 19.09
N GLN A 473 -9.17 5.39 19.67
CA GLN A 473 -8.97 4.93 21.06
C GLN A 473 -7.75 4.01 21.25
N GLY A 474 -7.14 3.50 20.17
CA GLY A 474 -6.03 2.54 20.28
C GLY A 474 -6.47 1.09 20.50
N ASP A 475 -7.75 0.74 20.31
CA ASP A 475 -8.25 -0.64 20.39
C ASP A 475 -7.91 -1.45 19.12
N VAL A 476 -6.62 -1.57 18.83
CA VAL A 476 -6.09 -2.28 17.66
C VAL A 476 -5.78 -3.75 17.98
N GLU A 477 -6.04 -4.63 17.01
CA GLU A 477 -5.68 -6.05 17.00
C GLU A 477 -5.61 -6.55 15.54
N THR A 478 -4.94 -7.68 15.26
CA THR A 478 -4.72 -8.13 13.87
C THR A 478 -5.99 -8.46 13.07
N GLY A 479 -7.13 -8.62 13.77
CA GLY A 479 -8.46 -8.80 13.19
C GLY A 479 -9.28 -7.51 13.06
N PHE A 480 -8.67 -6.33 13.26
CA PHE A 480 -9.38 -5.04 13.37
C PHE A 480 -10.36 -4.78 12.22
N ILE A 481 -9.91 -4.93 10.97
CA ILE A 481 -10.72 -4.62 9.77
C ILE A 481 -11.96 -5.52 9.69
N GLU A 482 -11.82 -6.80 10.03
CA GLU A 482 -12.95 -7.75 9.98
C GLU A 482 -13.91 -7.53 11.14
N LYS A 483 -13.38 -7.23 12.34
CA LYS A 483 -14.20 -6.92 13.52
C LYS A 483 -15.06 -5.67 13.34
N TRP A 484 -14.49 -4.63 12.72
CA TRP A 484 -15.16 -3.35 12.50
C TRP A 484 -15.68 -3.19 11.06
N ARG A 485 -15.91 -4.31 10.35
CA ARG A 485 -16.31 -4.30 8.94
C ARG A 485 -17.56 -3.46 8.68
N ASP A 486 -18.62 -3.63 9.49
CA ASP A 486 -19.88 -2.91 9.29
C ASP A 486 -19.74 -1.39 9.46
N GLU A 487 -18.78 -0.94 10.28
CA GLU A 487 -18.45 0.47 10.46
C GLU A 487 -17.63 0.99 9.27
N LEU A 488 -16.53 0.29 8.95
CA LEU A 488 -15.57 0.72 7.93
C LEU A 488 -16.13 0.66 6.50
N PHE A 489 -17.13 -0.19 6.26
CA PHE A 489 -17.79 -0.35 4.97
C PHE A 489 -19.19 0.27 4.93
N ARG A 490 -19.55 1.09 5.92
CA ARG A 490 -20.85 1.78 5.93
C ARG A 490 -21.02 2.63 4.66
N PRO A 491 -22.11 2.45 3.88
CA PRO A 491 -22.34 3.26 2.70
C PRO A 491 -22.53 4.74 3.06
N ARG A 492 -22.12 5.63 2.14
CA ARG A 492 -22.28 7.08 2.28
C ARG A 492 -23.27 7.64 1.27
N HIS A 493 -23.87 8.76 1.62
CA HIS A 493 -24.69 9.53 0.71
C HIS A 493 -23.82 10.42 -0.20
N ILE A 494 -24.19 10.53 -1.48
CA ILE A 494 -23.60 11.49 -2.41
C ILE A 494 -24.48 12.73 -2.45
N ASN A 495 -23.90 13.89 -2.11
CA ASN A 495 -24.58 15.18 -2.14
C ASN A 495 -24.86 15.65 -3.57
N ASP A 496 -25.94 16.41 -3.74
CA ASP A 496 -26.44 16.84 -5.05
C ASP A 496 -25.46 17.77 -5.80
N GLU A 497 -24.66 18.55 -5.07
CA GLU A 497 -23.64 19.43 -5.64
C GLU A 497 -22.60 18.66 -6.45
N VAL A 498 -22.34 17.39 -6.13
CA VAL A 498 -21.40 16.53 -6.89
C VAL A 498 -21.90 16.32 -8.32
N PHE A 499 -23.20 16.04 -8.48
CA PHE A 499 -23.81 15.87 -9.80
C PHE A 499 -23.85 17.20 -10.57
N ALA A 500 -24.13 18.31 -9.89
CA ALA A 500 -24.06 19.64 -10.48
C ALA A 500 -22.64 19.97 -10.99
N GLN A 501 -21.60 19.72 -10.19
CA GLN A 501 -20.21 19.95 -10.57
C GLN A 501 -19.79 19.07 -11.75
N ALA A 502 -20.14 17.78 -11.74
CA ALA A 502 -19.88 16.88 -12.87
C ALA A 502 -20.50 17.41 -14.17
N ALA A 503 -21.78 17.78 -14.11
CA ALA A 503 -22.52 18.28 -15.27
C ALA A 503 -21.97 19.62 -15.78
N LEU A 504 -21.66 20.56 -14.88
CA LEU A 504 -21.06 21.86 -15.24
C LEU A 504 -19.66 21.69 -15.87
N ALA A 505 -18.86 20.73 -15.42
CA ALA A 505 -17.53 20.46 -16.00
C ALA A 505 -17.64 19.98 -17.46
N VAL A 506 -18.58 19.05 -17.71
CA VAL A 506 -18.84 18.55 -19.08
C VAL A 506 -19.41 19.66 -19.96
N PHE A 507 -20.35 20.46 -19.45
CA PHE A 507 -20.97 21.52 -20.22
C PHE A 507 -19.98 22.63 -20.62
N THR A 508 -19.16 23.10 -19.68
CA THR A 508 -18.21 24.20 -19.91
C THR A 508 -17.06 23.81 -20.84
N THR A 509 -16.65 22.53 -20.87
CA THR A 509 -15.67 22.02 -21.84
C THR A 509 -16.24 21.95 -23.25
N GLN A 510 -17.51 21.54 -23.42
CA GLN A 510 -18.18 21.51 -24.72
C GLN A 510 -18.38 22.91 -25.33
N ILE A 511 -18.69 23.93 -24.53
CA ILE A 511 -18.82 25.32 -25.01
C ILE A 511 -17.47 25.84 -25.55
N LYS A 512 -16.35 25.57 -24.88
CA LYS A 512 -15.02 26.02 -25.34
C LYS A 512 -14.63 25.41 -26.70
N HIS A 513 -15.02 24.16 -26.97
CA HIS A 513 -14.81 23.53 -28.28
C HIS A 513 -15.76 24.02 -29.37
N SER A 514 -16.88 24.62 -28.98
CA SER A 514 -17.91 25.18 -29.88
C SER A 514 -17.71 26.69 -30.09
N GLN A 515 -16.51 27.13 -30.46
CA GLN A 515 -16.31 28.46 -31.03
C GLN A 515 -16.81 28.43 -32.49
N PRO A 516 -17.92 29.12 -32.84
CA PRO A 516 -18.46 29.05 -34.19
C PRO A 516 -17.52 29.79 -35.14
N HIS A 517 -16.85 29.06 -36.04
CA HIS A 517 -16.38 29.65 -37.29
C HIS A 517 -17.60 30.03 -38.11
N GLY A 518 -17.99 31.31 -38.04
CA GLY A 518 -19.11 31.88 -38.78
C GLY A 518 -20.09 32.60 -37.87
N LEU A 519 -19.85 33.89 -37.62
CA LEU A 519 -20.90 34.80 -37.18
C LEU A 519 -21.93 34.89 -38.31
N THR A 520 -23.09 34.26 -38.13
CA THR A 520 -24.26 34.57 -38.94
C THR A 520 -24.73 35.96 -38.54
N LEU A 521 -24.41 36.95 -39.38
CA LEU A 521 -25.05 38.27 -39.37
C LEU A 521 -26.55 38.08 -39.65
N GLY A 522 -27.35 37.97 -38.59
CA GLY A 522 -28.80 37.83 -38.67
C GLY A 522 -29.44 38.44 -37.42
N PHE A 523 -30.08 39.59 -37.60
CA PHE A 523 -30.89 40.23 -36.57
C PHE A 523 -32.14 39.38 -36.30
N GLY A 524 -32.21 38.74 -35.12
CA GLY A 524 -33.37 38.00 -34.63
C GLY A 524 -33.09 37.30 -33.30
N ASP A 525 -33.65 37.85 -32.22
CA ASP A 525 -33.79 37.33 -30.84
C ASP A 525 -32.58 36.77 -30.08
N ALA A 526 -32.15 37.56 -29.09
CA ALA A 526 -31.47 37.11 -27.89
C ALA A 526 -32.46 36.43 -26.93
N SER A 527 -32.68 35.10 -27.02
CA SER A 527 -33.44 34.37 -25.98
C SER A 527 -33.43 32.83 -26.03
N SER A 528 -32.54 32.13 -26.75
CA SER A 528 -32.47 30.67 -26.58
C SER A 528 -31.55 30.31 -25.41
N SER A 529 -32.05 30.43 -24.18
CA SER A 529 -31.51 29.75 -22.99
C SER A 529 -31.66 28.25 -23.20
N ALA A 530 -30.75 27.65 -23.95
CA ALA A 530 -30.79 26.24 -24.31
C ALA A 530 -30.51 25.38 -23.07
N GLU A 531 -31.57 24.85 -22.46
CA GLU A 531 -31.46 23.83 -21.42
C GLU A 531 -30.69 22.62 -21.98
N ARG A 532 -29.67 22.16 -21.25
CA ARG A 532 -28.92 20.93 -21.54
C ARG A 532 -29.18 19.90 -20.47
N LYS A 533 -29.49 18.67 -20.87
CA LYS A 533 -29.72 17.55 -19.96
C LYS A 533 -28.60 16.53 -20.10
N LEU A 534 -28.10 16.05 -18.98
CA LEU A 534 -27.11 14.99 -18.87
C LEU A 534 -27.64 13.94 -17.91
N THR A 535 -27.37 12.67 -18.19
CA THR A 535 -27.78 11.55 -17.34
C THR A 535 -26.52 10.90 -16.79
N LEU A 536 -26.42 10.83 -15.46
CA LEU A 536 -25.27 10.29 -14.74
C LEU A 536 -25.68 9.01 -14.01
N LYS A 537 -24.86 7.96 -14.10
CA LYS A 537 -25.00 6.73 -13.31
C LYS A 537 -23.93 6.70 -12.22
N VAL A 538 -24.32 6.41 -10.99
CA VAL A 538 -23.38 6.28 -9.86
C VAL A 538 -22.58 4.97 -10.01
N LEU A 539 -21.25 5.06 -10.06
CA LEU A 539 -20.31 3.93 -10.06
C LEU A 539 -19.54 3.79 -8.73
N ASP A 540 -19.69 4.74 -7.81
CA ASP A 540 -18.99 4.75 -6.54
C ASP A 540 -19.49 3.62 -5.62
N GLY A 541 -18.67 2.59 -5.43
CA GLY A 541 -18.97 1.45 -4.57
C GLY A 541 -19.11 1.81 -3.08
N TYR A 542 -18.68 2.99 -2.66
CA TYR A 542 -18.93 3.48 -1.30
C TYR A 542 -20.33 4.08 -1.11
N SER A 543 -21.10 4.26 -2.19
CA SER A 543 -22.43 4.86 -2.14
C SER A 543 -23.50 3.87 -1.65
N ASP A 544 -24.47 4.39 -0.88
CA ASP A 544 -25.70 3.66 -0.53
C ASP A 544 -26.61 3.36 -1.73
N LYS A 545 -26.32 3.98 -2.88
CA LYS A 545 -27.10 3.92 -4.10
C LYS A 545 -26.24 3.68 -5.34
N GLU A 546 -25.26 2.78 -5.25
CA GLU A 546 -24.51 2.33 -6.42
C GLU A 546 -25.47 1.89 -7.54
N GLY A 547 -25.27 2.42 -8.75
CA GLY A 547 -26.15 2.21 -9.90
C GLY A 547 -27.34 3.18 -10.02
N GLU A 548 -27.56 4.11 -9.08
CA GLU A 548 -28.58 5.16 -9.20
C GLU A 548 -28.35 6.00 -10.46
N ILE A 549 -29.44 6.32 -11.16
CA ILE A 549 -29.45 7.21 -12.33
C ILE A 549 -29.96 8.58 -11.90
N VAL A 550 -29.18 9.61 -12.22
CA VAL A 550 -29.43 11.00 -11.87
C VAL A 550 -29.42 11.85 -13.13
N ASP A 551 -30.54 12.49 -13.44
CA ASP A 551 -30.70 13.43 -14.53
C ASP A 551 -30.38 14.85 -14.03
N VAL A 552 -29.48 15.55 -14.71
CA VAL A 552 -29.07 16.91 -14.40
C VAL A 552 -29.39 17.82 -15.58
N ALA A 553 -30.19 18.87 -15.35
CA ALA A 553 -30.45 19.89 -16.36
C ALA A 553 -29.73 21.20 -16.02
N ILE A 554 -29.05 21.79 -17.00
CA ILE A 554 -28.33 23.05 -16.88
C ILE A 554 -28.96 24.06 -17.81
N THR A 555 -29.34 25.21 -17.27
CA THR A 555 -29.82 26.37 -18.03
C THR A 555 -28.88 27.54 -17.81
N GLN A 556 -28.23 28.03 -18.87
CA GLN A 556 -27.38 29.21 -18.78
C GLN A 556 -28.23 30.49 -18.78
N THR A 557 -28.15 31.25 -17.69
CA THR A 557 -28.89 32.51 -17.50
C THR A 557 -28.01 33.75 -17.71
N GLY A 558 -26.68 33.59 -17.68
CA GLY A 558 -25.72 34.67 -17.93
C GLY A 558 -24.30 34.16 -18.22
N HIS A 559 -23.34 35.07 -18.29
CA HIS A 559 -21.93 34.71 -18.45
C HIS A 559 -21.44 33.99 -17.18
N ASN A 560 -21.05 32.73 -17.33
CA ASN A 560 -20.67 31.86 -16.20
C ASN A 560 -21.74 31.72 -15.11
N LEU A 561 -23.02 31.97 -15.43
CA LEU A 561 -24.13 31.91 -14.49
C LEU A 561 -25.20 30.92 -14.99
N TYR A 562 -25.60 30.00 -14.12
CA TYR A 562 -26.42 28.85 -14.47
C TYR A 562 -27.51 28.59 -13.41
N ASN A 563 -28.62 28.01 -13.86
CA ASN A 563 -29.53 27.27 -12.99
C ASN A 563 -29.31 25.78 -13.25
N VAL A 564 -29.18 24.98 -12.20
CA VAL A 564 -28.96 23.53 -12.28
C VAL A 564 -30.08 22.81 -11.55
N SER A 565 -30.78 21.90 -12.22
CA SER A 565 -31.79 21.05 -11.61
C SER A 565 -31.35 19.59 -11.63
N ILE A 566 -31.65 18.87 -10.55
CA ILE A 566 -31.24 17.48 -10.34
C ILE A 566 -32.49 16.66 -10.07
N THR A 567 -32.60 15.53 -10.76
CA THR A 567 -33.69 14.57 -10.63
C THR A 567 -33.11 13.17 -10.47
N ARG A 568 -33.45 12.48 -9.37
CA ARG A 568 -33.03 11.11 -9.10
C ARG A 568 -34.12 10.15 -9.59
N ASN A 569 -33.81 9.36 -10.61
CA ASN A 569 -34.80 8.60 -11.36
C ASN A 569 -35.19 7.30 -10.61
N LYS A 570 -36.33 7.32 -9.89
CA LYS A 570 -36.89 6.15 -9.18
C LYS A 570 -37.74 5.27 -10.10
N GLY A 571 -37.18 4.80 -11.22
CA GLY A 571 -37.86 3.93 -12.18
C GLY A 571 -38.85 4.65 -13.11
N ARG A 572 -39.07 4.07 -14.30
CA ARG A 572 -39.89 4.65 -15.38
C ARG A 572 -41.36 4.83 -14.95
N GLY A 573 -41.88 6.07 -15.00
CA GLY A 573 -43.33 6.33 -15.10
C GLY A 573 -43.96 7.37 -14.17
N ALA A 574 -43.23 8.10 -13.34
CA ALA A 574 -43.79 9.17 -12.49
C ALA A 574 -43.49 10.57 -13.06
N ASP A 575 -44.40 11.53 -12.85
CA ASP A 575 -44.20 12.95 -13.20
C ASP A 575 -42.88 13.48 -12.63
N ILE A 576 -41.99 13.94 -13.52
CA ILE A 576 -40.61 14.32 -13.19
C ILE A 576 -40.57 15.78 -12.75
N THR A 577 -40.80 16.05 -11.47
CA THR A 577 -40.38 17.30 -10.83
C THR A 577 -38.93 17.16 -10.36
N ALA A 578 -38.10 18.19 -10.57
CA ALA A 578 -36.73 18.18 -10.05
C ALA A 578 -36.74 18.05 -8.52
N ASP A 579 -35.91 17.14 -8.00
CA ASP A 579 -35.76 16.93 -6.56
C ASP A 579 -35.06 18.14 -5.91
N VAL A 580 -34.07 18.70 -6.61
CA VAL A 580 -33.28 19.86 -6.16
C VAL A 580 -33.05 20.82 -7.31
N VAL A 581 -33.14 22.12 -7.03
CA VAL A 581 -32.82 23.20 -7.97
C VAL A 581 -31.86 24.18 -7.32
N PHE A 582 -30.70 24.37 -7.93
CA PHE A 582 -29.74 25.40 -7.60
C PHE A 582 -29.88 26.57 -8.57
N GLU A 583 -30.35 27.70 -8.09
CA GLU A 583 -30.50 28.93 -8.89
C GLU A 583 -29.28 29.84 -8.77
N ASN A 584 -28.97 30.60 -9.81
CA ASN A 584 -27.90 31.62 -9.82
C ASN A 584 -26.51 31.07 -9.44
N VAL A 585 -26.20 29.86 -9.89
CA VAL A 585 -24.92 29.19 -9.67
C VAL A 585 -23.87 29.81 -10.59
N ALA A 586 -22.90 30.51 -10.02
CA ALA A 586 -21.77 31.04 -10.78
C ALA A 586 -20.61 30.03 -10.77
N THR A 587 -19.97 29.75 -11.90
CA THR A 587 -18.81 28.83 -11.94
C THR A 587 -17.64 29.38 -12.75
N GLU A 588 -16.43 29.18 -12.25
CA GLU A 588 -15.17 29.58 -12.86
C GLU A 588 -14.36 28.33 -13.25
N PRO A 589 -14.53 27.81 -14.49
CA PRO A 589 -13.87 26.60 -14.93
C PRO A 589 -12.44 26.84 -15.41
N GLN A 590 -11.49 26.12 -14.81
CA GLN A 590 -10.09 26.06 -15.23
C GLN A 590 -9.77 24.65 -15.77
N THR A 591 -9.40 24.57 -17.05
CA THR A 591 -9.10 23.31 -17.72
C THR A 591 -7.59 23.13 -17.82
N GLN A 592 -7.06 22.03 -17.30
CA GLN A 592 -5.64 21.67 -17.40
C GLN A 592 -5.52 20.23 -17.89
N GLY A 593 -5.19 20.05 -19.18
CA GLY A 593 -5.20 18.74 -19.82
C GLY A 593 -6.62 18.14 -19.80
N ALA A 594 -6.76 16.93 -19.26
CA ALA A 594 -8.05 16.24 -19.12
C ALA A 594 -8.84 16.67 -17.86
N VAL A 595 -8.24 17.44 -16.96
CA VAL A 595 -8.85 17.82 -15.67
C VAL A 595 -9.55 19.16 -15.78
N VAL A 596 -10.75 19.25 -15.22
CA VAL A 596 -11.51 20.50 -15.07
C VAL A 596 -11.60 20.83 -13.59
N LYS A 597 -10.87 21.86 -13.16
CA LYS A 597 -11.05 22.44 -11.82
C LYS A 597 -12.19 23.44 -11.87
N LEU A 598 -13.19 23.24 -11.04
CA LEU A 598 -14.36 24.10 -10.92
C LEU A 598 -14.36 24.79 -9.57
N GLN A 599 -14.37 26.12 -9.59
CA GLN A 599 -14.77 26.90 -8.43
C GLN A 599 -16.20 27.38 -8.67
N THR A 600 -17.14 26.81 -7.93
CA THR A 600 -18.57 27.05 -8.11
C THR A 600 -19.17 27.68 -6.85
N TYR A 601 -19.92 28.75 -7.05
CA TYR A 601 -20.61 29.49 -6.01
C TYR A 601 -22.08 29.07 -6.04
N PHE A 602 -22.41 28.11 -5.19
CA PHE A 602 -23.80 27.74 -4.92
C PHE A 602 -24.43 28.79 -3.99
N PRO A 603 -25.76 28.86 -3.88
CA PRO A 603 -26.43 29.81 -2.99
C PRO A 603 -26.00 29.71 -1.51
N SER A 604 -25.69 28.49 -1.05
CA SER A 604 -25.33 28.20 0.35
C SER A 604 -23.82 28.18 0.61
N GLU A 605 -23.01 27.84 -0.39
CA GLU A 605 -21.58 27.60 -0.20
C GLU A 605 -20.76 27.78 -1.48
N ARG A 606 -19.45 27.95 -1.32
CA ARG A 606 -18.49 27.93 -2.43
C ARG A 606 -17.74 26.60 -2.40
N ILE A 607 -17.85 25.86 -3.49
CA ILE A 607 -17.27 24.51 -3.62
C ILE A 607 -16.18 24.52 -4.67
N LEU A 608 -15.04 23.95 -4.30
CA LEU A 608 -13.94 23.63 -5.21
C LEU A 608 -13.98 22.13 -5.52
N SER A 609 -13.98 21.80 -6.81
CA SER A 609 -13.97 20.41 -7.27
C SER A 609 -12.95 20.21 -8.39
N SER A 610 -12.28 19.04 -8.38
CA SER A 610 -11.53 18.55 -9.53
C SER A 610 -12.37 17.49 -10.24
N VAL A 611 -12.70 17.71 -11.51
CA VAL A 611 -13.48 16.76 -12.32
C VAL A 611 -12.60 16.18 -13.41
N VAL A 612 -12.52 14.85 -13.48
CA VAL A 612 -11.65 14.10 -14.39
C VAL A 612 -12.51 13.19 -15.28
N PRO A 613 -12.94 13.67 -16.46
CA PRO A 613 -13.57 12.83 -17.47
C PRO A 613 -12.58 11.87 -18.12
N GLN A 614 -13.01 10.62 -18.33
CA GLN A 614 -12.29 9.55 -19.00
C GLN A 614 -13.20 8.93 -20.06
N THR A 615 -12.92 9.22 -21.33
CA THR A 615 -13.66 8.64 -22.45
C THR A 615 -12.90 7.46 -23.03
N HIS A 616 -13.52 6.28 -22.99
CA HIS A 616 -13.03 5.06 -23.61
C HIS A 616 -14.08 4.55 -24.58
N GLU A 617 -13.74 4.56 -25.88
CA GLU A 617 -14.64 4.20 -26.99
C GLU A 617 -15.94 5.03 -26.95
N ASN A 618 -17.02 4.48 -26.37
CA ASN A 618 -18.34 5.09 -26.28
C ASN A 618 -18.81 5.36 -24.83
N GLU A 619 -18.02 5.00 -23.82
CA GLU A 619 -18.33 5.23 -22.41
C GLU A 619 -17.48 6.38 -21.88
N THR A 620 -18.11 7.30 -21.14
CA THR A 620 -17.41 8.40 -20.47
C THR A 620 -17.60 8.28 -18.98
N ASN A 621 -16.57 7.82 -18.27
CA ASN A 621 -16.53 7.86 -16.81
C ASN A 621 -16.10 9.26 -16.37
N ILE A 622 -16.65 9.72 -15.26
CA ILE A 622 -16.36 11.02 -14.67
C ILE A 622 -16.04 10.78 -13.20
N THR A 623 -14.81 11.08 -12.81
CA THR A 623 -14.43 11.10 -11.40
C THR A 623 -14.48 12.53 -10.89
N VAL A 624 -15.18 12.76 -9.78
CA VAL A 624 -15.26 14.05 -9.09
C VAL A 624 -14.55 13.95 -7.76
N PHE A 625 -13.62 14.86 -7.50
CA PHE A 625 -13.06 15.10 -6.18
C PHE A 625 -13.69 16.36 -5.59
N GLN A 626 -14.41 16.23 -4.49
CA GLN A 626 -15.06 17.35 -3.79
C GLN A 626 -14.87 17.18 -2.29
N HIS A 627 -14.44 18.24 -1.58
CA HIS A 627 -14.16 18.21 -0.13
C HIS A 627 -13.24 17.04 0.30
N GLY A 628 -12.31 16.66 -0.59
CA GLY A 628 -11.40 15.54 -0.36
C GLY A 628 -12.03 14.16 -0.43
N VAL A 629 -13.22 14.03 -1.02
CA VAL A 629 -13.93 12.78 -1.30
C VAL A 629 -13.91 12.51 -2.80
N LYS A 630 -13.54 11.29 -3.20
CA LYS A 630 -13.62 10.80 -4.58
C LYS A 630 -14.98 10.17 -4.86
N THR A 631 -15.67 10.59 -5.91
CA THR A 631 -16.91 9.97 -6.41
C THR A 631 -16.76 9.58 -7.88
N ASP A 632 -17.04 8.33 -8.22
CA ASP A 632 -16.99 7.83 -9.60
C ASP A 632 -18.40 7.75 -10.21
N LEU A 633 -18.56 8.32 -11.41
CA LEU A 633 -19.82 8.40 -12.16
C LEU A 633 -19.59 7.93 -13.61
N ALA A 634 -20.66 7.54 -14.30
CA ALA A 634 -20.68 7.35 -15.75
C ALA A 634 -21.67 8.32 -16.40
N LEU A 635 -21.26 8.97 -17.47
CA LEU A 635 -22.15 9.73 -18.34
C LEU A 635 -22.85 8.78 -19.30
N LEU A 636 -24.17 8.64 -19.13
CA LEU A 636 -24.99 7.81 -19.99
C LEU A 636 -25.34 8.56 -21.28
N PRO A 637 -25.32 7.88 -22.45
CA PRO A 637 -25.80 8.47 -23.68
C PRO A 637 -27.30 8.79 -23.60
N PRO A 638 -27.80 9.77 -24.36
CA PRO A 638 -29.22 10.02 -24.44
C PRO A 638 -29.99 8.78 -24.94
N THR A 639 -31.17 8.52 -24.39
CA THR A 639 -32.02 7.35 -24.74
C THR A 639 -32.38 7.23 -26.23
N TRP A 640 -32.36 8.34 -26.99
CA TRP A 640 -32.56 8.32 -28.44
C TRP A 640 -31.32 7.83 -29.21
N TYR A 641 -30.12 8.01 -28.65
CA TYR A 641 -28.85 7.60 -29.22
C TYR A 641 -28.62 6.09 -29.05
N GLU A 642 -29.03 5.50 -27.91
CA GLU A 642 -29.03 4.04 -27.70
C GLU A 642 -29.90 3.30 -28.73
N LYS A 643 -31.09 3.85 -29.02
CA LYS A 643 -31.99 3.30 -30.05
C LYS A 643 -31.42 3.40 -31.46
N ALA A 644 -30.60 4.41 -31.74
CA ALA A 644 -29.94 4.58 -33.04
C ALA A 644 -28.72 3.65 -33.22
N LEU A 645 -28.04 3.28 -32.12
CA LEU A 645 -26.87 2.39 -32.13
C LEU A 645 -27.20 0.90 -31.98
N GLY A 646 -28.43 0.52 -31.64
CA GLY A 646 -28.85 -0.88 -31.53
C GLY A 646 -28.18 -1.67 -30.41
N LEU A 647 -27.61 -0.99 -29.41
CA LEU A 647 -26.96 -1.62 -28.26
C LEU A 647 -28.04 -2.22 -27.33
N LYS A 648 -28.18 -3.55 -27.36
CA LYS A 648 -28.85 -4.32 -26.28
C LYS A 648 -27.79 -4.66 -25.22
N GLU A 649 -28.10 -4.40 -23.95
CA GLU A 649 -27.39 -5.05 -22.84
C GLU A 649 -27.45 -6.57 -23.04
N ILE A 650 -26.30 -7.24 -23.05
CA ILE A 650 -26.25 -8.71 -23.04
C ILE A 650 -26.39 -9.15 -21.58
N THR A 651 -27.63 -9.26 -21.12
CA THR A 651 -28.05 -9.60 -19.74
C THR A 651 -27.68 -11.02 -19.29
N ALA A 652 -26.95 -11.78 -20.09
CA ALA A 652 -26.65 -13.19 -19.87
C ALA A 652 -25.15 -13.50 -20.03
N SER A 653 -24.26 -12.73 -19.37
CA SER A 653 -22.81 -12.96 -19.46
C SER A 653 -22.08 -12.82 -18.13
N VAL A 654 -20.95 -13.51 -18.02
CA VAL A 654 -19.96 -13.39 -16.94
C VAL A 654 -18.71 -12.78 -17.52
N VAL A 655 -18.24 -11.70 -16.91
CA VAL A 655 -17.06 -10.96 -17.34
C VAL A 655 -15.87 -11.21 -16.42
N ALA A 656 -14.67 -10.98 -16.92
CA ALA A 656 -13.43 -10.99 -16.17
C ALA A 656 -13.49 -9.88 -15.11
N PRO A 657 -13.42 -10.20 -13.81
CA PRO A 657 -13.59 -9.20 -12.76
C PRO A 657 -12.35 -8.31 -12.60
N MET A 658 -11.23 -8.72 -13.19
CA MET A 658 -9.94 -8.05 -13.17
C MET A 658 -9.13 -8.46 -14.41
N PRO A 659 -8.06 -7.73 -14.77
CA PRO A 659 -7.12 -8.21 -15.78
C PRO A 659 -6.53 -9.54 -15.32
N CYS A 660 -6.57 -10.55 -16.19
CA CYS A 660 -6.21 -11.90 -15.83
C CYS A 660 -5.81 -12.73 -17.05
N LYS A 661 -5.11 -13.82 -16.80
CA LYS A 661 -4.86 -14.89 -17.77
C LYS A 661 -5.85 -16.02 -17.51
N VAL A 662 -6.54 -16.51 -18.54
CA VAL A 662 -7.37 -17.72 -18.43
C VAL A 662 -6.44 -18.92 -18.26
N LEU A 663 -6.52 -19.64 -17.14
CA LEU A 663 -5.74 -20.85 -16.90
C LEU A 663 -6.42 -22.08 -17.48
N ARG A 664 -7.71 -22.25 -17.17
CA ARG A 664 -8.53 -23.36 -17.67
C ARG A 664 -10.02 -23.06 -17.62
N ASN A 665 -10.77 -23.66 -18.54
CA ASN A 665 -12.24 -23.64 -18.52
C ASN A 665 -12.74 -24.89 -17.77
N GLU A 666 -13.59 -24.70 -16.76
CA GLU A 666 -14.16 -25.77 -15.93
C GLU A 666 -15.48 -26.32 -16.50
N VAL A 667 -15.96 -25.72 -17.59
CA VAL A 667 -17.20 -26.09 -18.29
C VAL A 667 -16.99 -26.08 -19.80
N VAL A 668 -17.92 -26.69 -20.53
CA VAL A 668 -17.95 -26.68 -22.01
C VAL A 668 -19.18 -25.95 -22.55
N GLU A 669 -19.12 -25.49 -23.79
CA GLU A 669 -20.28 -24.93 -24.49
C GLU A 669 -21.41 -25.97 -24.59
N GLY A 670 -22.65 -25.54 -24.33
CA GLY A 670 -23.84 -26.38 -24.20
C GLY A 670 -24.06 -27.01 -22.82
N GLN A 671 -23.16 -26.81 -21.86
CA GLN A 671 -23.29 -27.39 -20.52
C GLN A 671 -24.28 -26.60 -19.65
N GLU A 672 -25.21 -27.31 -19.00
CA GLU A 672 -26.09 -26.76 -17.98
C GLU A 672 -25.34 -26.63 -16.64
N VAL A 673 -25.41 -25.45 -16.03
CA VAL A 673 -24.71 -25.13 -14.78
C VAL A 673 -25.67 -24.55 -13.75
N LYS A 674 -25.42 -24.84 -12.48
CA LYS A 674 -26.13 -24.26 -11.34
C LYS A 674 -25.42 -23.03 -10.80
N LYS A 675 -26.16 -22.13 -10.16
CA LYS A 675 -25.60 -21.00 -9.42
C LYS A 675 -24.52 -21.49 -8.44
N GLY A 676 -23.36 -20.88 -8.49
CA GLY A 676 -22.17 -21.23 -7.71
C GLY A 676 -21.26 -22.29 -8.34
N ALA A 677 -21.64 -22.92 -9.46
CA ALA A 677 -20.78 -23.84 -10.18
C ALA A 677 -19.52 -23.13 -10.71
N PRO A 678 -18.33 -23.76 -10.66
CA PRO A 678 -17.12 -23.20 -11.26
C PRO A 678 -17.27 -23.14 -12.79
N LEU A 679 -16.83 -22.02 -13.38
CA LEU A 679 -16.90 -21.78 -14.82
C LEU A 679 -15.51 -21.70 -15.46
N VAL A 680 -14.65 -20.83 -14.92
CA VAL A 680 -13.32 -20.56 -15.47
C VAL A 680 -12.36 -20.32 -14.32
N VAL A 681 -11.14 -20.84 -14.41
CA VAL A 681 -10.04 -20.50 -13.50
C VAL A 681 -9.14 -19.50 -14.18
N ILE A 682 -8.89 -18.38 -13.50
CA ILE A 682 -8.05 -17.30 -13.98
C ILE A 682 -6.85 -17.10 -13.06
N GLU A 683 -5.74 -16.61 -13.61
CA GLU A 683 -4.56 -16.16 -12.88
C GLU A 683 -4.47 -14.64 -12.98
N SER A 684 -4.38 -13.97 -11.85
CA SER A 684 -3.98 -12.57 -11.78
C SER A 684 -3.02 -12.41 -10.62
N MET A 685 -1.94 -11.65 -10.82
CA MET A 685 -0.89 -11.43 -9.82
C MET A 685 -0.36 -12.73 -9.15
N LYS A 686 -0.21 -13.81 -9.92
CA LYS A 686 0.24 -15.15 -9.47
C LYS A 686 -0.69 -15.83 -8.47
N MET A 687 -1.95 -15.41 -8.41
CA MET A 687 -3.01 -16.06 -7.63
C MET A 687 -4.07 -16.65 -8.57
N GLU A 688 -4.42 -17.92 -8.35
CA GLU A 688 -5.54 -18.57 -9.04
C GLU A 688 -6.87 -18.15 -8.40
N THR A 689 -7.82 -17.72 -9.22
CA THR A 689 -9.18 -17.39 -8.79
C THR A 689 -10.19 -18.15 -9.65
N VAL A 690 -11.13 -18.84 -9.00
CA VAL A 690 -12.21 -19.58 -9.67
C VAL A 690 -13.40 -18.65 -9.85
N ILE A 691 -13.73 -18.33 -11.11
CA ILE A 691 -14.93 -17.60 -11.47
C ILE A 691 -16.11 -18.57 -11.45
N ARG A 692 -17.16 -18.23 -10.70
CA ARG A 692 -18.33 -19.08 -10.47
C ARG A 692 -19.58 -18.48 -11.09
N SER A 693 -20.53 -19.34 -11.45
CA SER A 693 -21.78 -18.92 -12.07
C SER A 693 -22.64 -18.09 -11.10
N PRO A 694 -23.10 -16.89 -11.48
CA PRO A 694 -24.00 -16.09 -10.65
C PRO A 694 -25.45 -16.60 -10.68
N GLN A 695 -25.79 -17.45 -11.65
CA GLN A 695 -27.15 -17.95 -11.92
C GLN A 695 -27.15 -19.40 -12.41
N ASP A 696 -28.34 -20.00 -12.45
CA ASP A 696 -28.58 -21.24 -13.20
C ASP A 696 -28.65 -20.89 -14.70
N GLY A 697 -28.17 -21.76 -15.59
CA GLY A 697 -28.29 -21.53 -17.04
C GLY A 697 -27.47 -22.50 -17.90
N VAL A 698 -27.62 -22.39 -19.22
CA VAL A 698 -26.86 -23.17 -20.20
C VAL A 698 -25.76 -22.28 -20.79
N VAL A 699 -24.52 -22.77 -20.79
CA VAL A 699 -23.37 -22.05 -21.36
C VAL A 699 -23.52 -22.01 -22.88
N LYS A 700 -23.81 -20.86 -23.45
CA LYS A 700 -23.90 -20.65 -24.90
C LYS A 700 -22.52 -20.60 -25.55
N LYS A 701 -21.57 -19.90 -24.92
CA LYS A 701 -20.24 -19.69 -25.50
C LYS A 701 -19.18 -19.41 -24.43
N LEU A 702 -17.98 -19.94 -24.64
CA LEU A 702 -16.77 -19.53 -23.94
C LEU A 702 -16.02 -18.54 -24.81
N ALA A 703 -15.84 -17.32 -24.33
CA ALA A 703 -15.29 -16.24 -25.14
C ALA A 703 -13.76 -16.32 -25.32
N HIS A 704 -13.07 -17.07 -24.44
CA HIS A 704 -11.62 -17.15 -24.37
C HIS A 704 -11.11 -18.58 -24.12
N GLN A 705 -9.91 -18.87 -24.62
CA GLN A 705 -9.23 -20.16 -24.46
C GLN A 705 -8.19 -20.11 -23.35
N GLU A 706 -7.73 -21.28 -22.92
CA GLU A 706 -6.62 -21.41 -21.97
C GLU A 706 -5.37 -20.71 -22.51
N GLY A 707 -4.79 -19.82 -21.70
CA GLY A 707 -3.63 -19.00 -22.06
C GLY A 707 -3.95 -17.56 -22.43
N ASP A 708 -5.21 -17.22 -22.74
CA ASP A 708 -5.61 -15.88 -23.17
C ASP A 708 -5.51 -14.85 -22.03
N ILE A 709 -5.03 -13.64 -22.35
CA ILE A 709 -4.95 -12.51 -21.42
C ILE A 709 -6.14 -11.59 -21.67
N CYS A 710 -6.97 -11.43 -20.63
CA CYS A 710 -8.20 -10.66 -20.63
C CYS A 710 -8.04 -9.40 -19.78
N LYS A 711 -8.68 -8.29 -20.17
CA LYS A 711 -8.80 -7.10 -19.32
C LYS A 711 -10.02 -7.23 -18.40
N ALA A 712 -10.08 -6.44 -17.33
CA ALA A 712 -11.31 -6.31 -16.55
C ALA A 712 -12.50 -5.91 -17.45
N GLY A 713 -13.67 -6.51 -17.21
CA GLY A 713 -14.88 -6.30 -17.99
C GLY A 713 -14.97 -7.12 -19.29
N THR A 714 -13.92 -7.84 -19.68
CA THR A 714 -13.97 -8.71 -20.87
C THR A 714 -14.89 -9.90 -20.62
N ILE A 715 -15.82 -10.20 -21.52
CA ILE A 715 -16.73 -11.35 -21.39
C ILE A 715 -15.90 -12.65 -21.36
N LEU A 716 -16.14 -13.50 -20.37
CA LEU A 716 -15.54 -14.84 -20.26
C LEU A 716 -16.54 -15.93 -20.69
N VAL A 717 -17.79 -15.83 -20.22
CA VAL A 717 -18.84 -16.82 -20.48
C VAL A 717 -20.12 -16.12 -20.89
N LEU A 718 -20.78 -16.61 -21.94
CA LEU A 718 -22.12 -16.22 -22.35
C LEU A 718 -23.09 -17.37 -22.06
N PHE A 719 -24.24 -17.05 -21.50
CA PHE A 719 -25.37 -17.96 -21.31
C PHE A 719 -26.36 -17.84 -22.47
N GLU A 720 -27.20 -18.87 -22.64
CA GLU A 720 -28.38 -18.76 -23.51
C GLU A 720 -29.38 -17.76 -22.91
N GLU A 721 -30.00 -16.94 -23.76
CA GLU A 721 -31.08 -16.05 -23.34
C GLU A 721 -32.34 -16.91 -23.18
N ASP A 722 -32.96 -16.90 -22.00
CA ASP A 722 -34.30 -17.48 -21.83
C ASP A 722 -35.26 -16.75 -22.79
N PRO A 723 -36.09 -17.48 -23.56
CA PRO A 723 -37.04 -16.85 -24.45
C PRO A 723 -38.00 -16.00 -23.61
N VAL A 724 -37.99 -14.69 -23.87
CA VAL A 724 -38.90 -13.70 -23.30
C VAL A 724 -40.32 -14.24 -23.45
N LYS A 725 -41.02 -14.44 -22.33
CA LYS A 725 -42.47 -14.60 -22.36
C LYS A 725 -43.05 -13.25 -22.81
N ASP A 726 -43.54 -13.21 -24.03
CA ASP A 726 -44.44 -12.15 -24.49
C ASP A 726 -45.73 -12.21 -23.65
N ASP A 727 -45.83 -11.36 -22.64
CA ASP A 727 -47.10 -11.13 -21.93
C ASP A 727 -47.94 -10.13 -22.76
N ALA A 728 -49.07 -10.63 -23.26
CA ALA A 728 -50.13 -9.90 -23.95
C ALA A 728 -51.02 -9.09 -23.00
#